data_AF-A0A076JKV8-F1
#
_entry.id   AF-A0A076JKV8-F1
#
_cell.length_a   1.000
_cell.length_b   1.000
_cell.length_c   1.000
_cell.angle_alpha   90.00
_cell.angle_beta   90.00
_cell.angle_gamma   90.00
#
_symmetry.space_group_name_H-M   'P 1'
#
loop_
_entity.id
_entity.type
_entity.pdbx_description
1 polymer ?
#
loop_
_entity_poly.entity_id
_entity_poly.type
_entity_poly.pdbx_seq_one_letter_code
_entity_poly.pdbx_strand_id
1 'polypeptide(L)'
;MQTQKPMQRLARRIRTLVGCVALCGLAVVSITAALPGGVASSASAYADDSIPAQTAKAVERHVIVSDGNFETLRDAIGQALPSVTTVVELSGDYEAPTSFDKSYITIPDKADVRISVPDGSNASLRRAEGSVSTYTLFSLKDNESSLAISGDFTYHDSFTMAYVGKGCSLTINGGTFSNNSATGNGGLIYANGGTLTINGGTFTGNSTSNGNGGAIYANNTTTTINGGTFTSNSATGNGNHTGGGGAIYANNGTLAVTGANVMFSNNTATCKTGTYSIGGGAIYAFDATMSISNGAQFTNNKAITGGRLGGGGAIWVKGSLTIGGATFSNNSHDPVGGWHFGGGAIFMSGLTVDGSSKNQTKSTLTIIKATFTGNEAKNTFDLGGGQYGDGGAVFLGWNSTMILQGQQGEISFTDNKAARLGGAVYTEEDTVTYMAQSFMSNNTTGHFGGGLWLCPSGQGISSKGNSVIAVNNTANLEDDRYANGTLASLDSRKAPISGAAGDDFAIMSPTKPGISNSYELSSTGWGNDENTQVVHWYQDGTLTKYTDGLSIDSLLNDADHDNKGLSVASNSTRYASGTEEYSSGIISSKNTSGIKDANGVVQCSGNTADCVQSVGVTLKATMDTATAQSYEQKAAVVFTGNHSDNAGGAFGSNGAVVFASPYNAAWRKVSTQDLQSSQSTKSGDSSDPQALAGSEWTLIIKQSQISTNSAQGQNAYMTSNGKPTPYFSEAINTANCNRDKTSCWALSDSNDPDPTWTLTIKDNSGYDENSADGEFNLSNLAGGTFTLTETEAPKGYYISTKTYTFTTGDTVKGFPNIQVDGKDLSKSSTGVPQIGDDAIPTSIAWNKVDLQSKSKIDGSVWQLLKKSGDAYTAVDGYKEVKDCTSGDCATSTDKDATAGGFRLDGLTAGEYQLKETTVPTGYVDTDEVKARTYDFVIPDSTSQTATPDTNNVTLIDGVYVVLLKDGSTSKFDAASKTNVVGNDRKTGSVVWNKVSAEDADKKLSGSEWQLQIKNGDDWIALSYNAVAAGSVKWQQPSGTALPTTITDCAAQGCRGADADADSGAFKLSGLGWGTYRLIETKAPSGFVLPDKKTTWYEFTIDAEHAGDTAIALHPSTGDGSSASALLTPARTDDGQGQRSNAIANVPVAAQLPLTGGRTDRAWLLGGLAICLLALLGNALYRRMAGGGSDSRLAS
;
A
#
# COMPACT_ATOMS: atom_id res chain seq x y z
N MET A 1 15.93 16.64 -45.61
CA MET A 1 17.01 16.95 -46.58
C MET A 1 18.33 16.84 -45.82
N GLN A 2 19.36 16.10 -46.18
CA GLN A 2 19.66 15.06 -47.19
C GLN A 2 20.77 14.21 -46.52
N THR A 3 20.50 12.93 -46.19
CA THR A 3 21.09 11.71 -46.80
C THR A 3 22.63 11.59 -46.66
N GLN A 4 23.25 10.50 -46.15
CA GLN A 4 22.97 9.07 -46.33
C GLN A 4 23.52 8.20 -45.18
N LYS A 5 22.82 7.08 -44.93
CA LYS A 5 23.23 5.80 -44.31
C LYS A 5 24.38 5.11 -45.14
N PRO A 6 25.03 3.97 -44.73
CA PRO A 6 24.38 2.85 -44.01
C PRO A 6 25.24 1.93 -43.10
N MET A 7 24.49 0.97 -42.50
CA MET A 7 24.86 -0.40 -42.07
C MET A 7 25.79 -0.57 -40.83
N GLN A 8 25.57 -1.49 -39.87
CA GLN A 8 24.52 -2.50 -39.64
C GLN A 8 24.67 -3.09 -38.20
N ARG A 9 23.51 -3.37 -37.56
CA ARG A 9 23.11 -4.45 -36.61
C ARG A 9 24.22 -5.33 -35.97
N LEU A 10 24.16 -5.75 -34.69
CA LEU A 10 23.14 -6.62 -34.06
C LEU A 10 23.59 -6.85 -32.58
N ALA A 11 22.81 -6.48 -31.54
CA ALA A 11 21.98 -7.35 -30.67
C ALA A 11 22.78 -8.42 -29.84
N ARG A 12 22.46 -8.88 -28.62
CA ARG A 12 21.38 -8.75 -27.61
C ARG A 12 21.78 -9.77 -26.51
N ARG A 13 21.93 -9.38 -25.24
CA ARG A 13 21.04 -9.72 -24.10
C ARG A 13 20.88 -11.24 -23.76
N ILE A 14 21.19 -11.60 -22.49
CA ILE A 14 20.40 -12.42 -21.51
C ILE A 14 21.22 -13.48 -20.71
N ARG A 15 20.90 -13.52 -19.41
CA ARG A 15 21.32 -14.35 -18.24
C ARG A 15 21.48 -15.87 -18.53
N THR A 16 22.28 -16.66 -17.79
CA THR A 16 21.88 -17.30 -16.49
C THR A 16 23.00 -18.21 -15.90
N LEU A 17 23.06 -18.28 -14.55
CA LEU A 17 23.58 -19.32 -13.61
C LEU A 17 25.10 -19.55 -13.28
N VAL A 18 25.42 -19.25 -12.00
CA VAL A 18 26.15 -20.01 -10.94
C VAL A 18 27.60 -20.53 -11.15
N GLY A 19 28.50 -20.13 -10.24
CA GLY A 19 29.54 -21.01 -9.66
C GLY A 19 31.00 -20.54 -9.66
N CYS A 20 31.47 -20.05 -8.50
CA CYS A 20 32.82 -20.14 -7.90
C CYS A 20 34.13 -19.70 -8.62
N VAL A 21 34.83 -18.77 -7.95
CA VAL A 21 36.28 -18.68 -7.64
C VAL A 21 37.30 -18.64 -8.81
N ALA A 22 37.95 -17.48 -9.01
CA ALA A 22 39.42 -17.29 -8.87
C ALA A 22 39.94 -15.99 -9.55
N LEU A 23 40.67 -15.22 -8.75
CA LEU A 23 41.94 -14.51 -8.99
C LEU A 23 42.18 -13.58 -10.21
N CYS A 24 42.64 -12.38 -9.83
CA CYS A 24 43.77 -11.60 -10.35
C CYS A 24 43.64 -10.80 -11.66
N GLY A 25 43.95 -9.49 -11.55
CA GLY A 25 44.55 -8.73 -12.64
C GLY A 25 44.30 -7.22 -12.61
N LEU A 26 44.82 -6.48 -11.63
CA LEU A 26 45.03 -5.04 -11.76
C LEU A 26 46.53 -4.77 -11.66
N ALA A 27 47.13 -4.50 -12.82
CA ALA A 27 48.53 -4.18 -12.98
C ALA A 27 48.81 -2.78 -12.42
N VAL A 28 49.63 -2.72 -11.37
CA VAL A 28 50.27 -1.49 -10.90
C VAL A 28 51.52 -1.28 -11.77
N VAL A 29 51.55 -0.15 -12.49
CA VAL A 29 52.78 0.32 -13.16
C VAL A 29 53.61 1.05 -12.10
N SER A 30 54.58 0.34 -11.53
CA SER A 30 55.60 0.96 -10.67
C SER A 30 56.70 1.55 -11.56
N ILE A 31 56.87 2.88 -11.51
CA ILE A 31 58.11 3.51 -11.97
C ILE A 31 59.00 3.68 -10.75
N THR A 32 60.03 2.82 -10.65
CA THR A 32 61.14 3.00 -9.72
C THR A 32 62.16 3.96 -10.33
N ALA A 33 62.48 5.04 -9.60
CA ALA A 33 63.69 5.80 -9.82
C ALA A 33 64.38 6.02 -8.47
N ALA A 34 65.44 5.26 -8.24
CA ALA A 34 66.41 5.51 -7.18
C ALA A 34 67.37 6.62 -7.65
N LEU A 35 67.78 7.52 -6.75
CA LEU A 35 69.17 7.94 -6.50
C LEU A 35 69.23 8.99 -5.36
N PRO A 36 70.35 9.10 -4.61
CA PRO A 36 70.43 9.77 -3.30
C PRO A 36 71.03 11.18 -3.34
N GLY A 37 70.61 12.02 -2.37
CA GLY A 37 71.39 13.12 -1.81
C GLY A 37 71.41 14.45 -2.57
N GLY A 38 71.12 15.56 -1.87
CA GLY A 38 71.49 16.91 -2.30
C GLY A 38 70.40 17.98 -2.14
N VAL A 39 70.73 19.01 -1.37
CA VAL A 39 69.92 20.20 -1.05
C VAL A 39 69.81 21.14 -2.27
N ALA A 40 68.62 21.69 -2.57
CA ALA A 40 68.34 23.11 -2.91
C ALA A 40 67.10 23.35 -3.81
N SER A 41 66.18 24.17 -3.27
CA SER A 41 65.40 25.28 -3.86
C SER A 41 64.61 25.17 -5.18
N SER A 42 63.33 25.58 -5.04
CA SER A 42 62.49 26.40 -5.93
C SER A 42 62.08 25.88 -7.32
N ALA A 43 60.79 25.58 -7.46
CA ALA A 43 60.05 25.82 -8.70
C ALA A 43 58.61 26.25 -8.35
N SER A 44 58.32 27.54 -8.53
CA SER A 44 56.97 28.10 -8.57
C SER A 44 56.33 27.72 -9.91
N ALA A 45 55.22 26.99 -9.89
CA ALA A 45 54.36 26.84 -11.06
C ALA A 45 53.10 27.69 -10.85
N TYR A 46 52.92 28.67 -11.72
CA TYR A 46 51.75 29.54 -11.85
C TYR A 46 50.46 28.72 -12.01
N ALA A 47 49.42 29.07 -11.26
CA ALA A 47 48.06 28.58 -11.47
C ALA A 47 47.42 29.29 -12.68
N ASP A 48 46.74 28.54 -13.53
CA ASP A 48 45.91 29.02 -14.63
C ASP A 48 44.44 28.99 -14.18
N ASP A 49 43.82 30.16 -14.04
CA ASP A 49 42.46 30.39 -13.52
C ASP A 49 41.34 30.12 -14.54
N SER A 50 41.47 29.09 -15.41
CA SER A 50 40.55 28.91 -16.55
C SER A 50 39.86 27.54 -16.68
N ILE A 51 39.69 26.76 -15.60
CA ILE A 51 38.96 25.48 -15.65
C ILE A 51 37.64 25.53 -14.85
N PRO A 52 36.46 25.29 -15.46
CA PRO A 52 35.18 25.20 -14.76
C PRO A 52 35.12 24.01 -13.79
N ALA A 53 34.51 24.23 -12.62
CA ALA A 53 34.35 23.26 -11.55
C ALA A 53 33.43 22.06 -11.91
N GLN A 54 33.88 21.15 -12.75
CA GLN A 54 33.40 19.77 -12.80
C GLN A 54 34.58 18.83 -13.10
N THR A 55 34.81 17.87 -12.20
CA THR A 55 35.85 16.82 -12.21
C THR A 55 37.32 17.27 -12.04
N ALA A 56 37.65 17.91 -10.91
CA ALA A 56 39.01 17.83 -10.38
C ALA A 56 39.17 16.48 -9.66
N LYS A 57 39.94 15.54 -10.23
CA LYS A 57 40.45 14.40 -9.44
C LYS A 57 41.29 15.00 -8.31
N ALA A 58 40.96 14.69 -7.06
CA ALA A 58 41.80 15.04 -5.92
C ALA A 58 43.23 14.54 -6.22
N VAL A 59 44.21 15.45 -6.16
CA VAL A 59 45.61 15.05 -6.25
C VAL A 59 45.91 14.31 -4.93
N GLU A 60 46.17 13.01 -5.01
CA GLU A 60 46.55 12.19 -3.86
C GLU A 60 48.08 12.02 -3.83
N ARG A 61 48.69 12.26 -2.67
CA ARG A 61 50.12 12.01 -2.41
C ARG A 61 50.22 10.80 -1.49
N HIS A 62 50.84 9.72 -1.97
CA HIS A 62 51.10 8.53 -1.14
C HIS A 62 52.48 8.61 -0.49
N VAL A 63 52.55 8.27 0.80
CA VAL A 63 53.79 8.16 1.57
C VAL A 63 53.74 6.82 2.33
N ILE A 64 54.72 5.95 2.09
CA ILE A 64 54.82 4.66 2.80
C ILE A 64 55.70 4.87 4.03
N VAL A 65 55.19 4.48 5.20
CA VAL A 65 55.92 4.49 6.47
C VAL A 65 55.85 3.08 7.06
N SER A 66 57.01 2.40 7.08
CA SER A 66 57.11 0.99 7.46
C SER A 66 58.36 0.66 8.27
N ASP A 67 59.05 1.68 8.78
CA ASP A 67 60.33 1.54 9.49
C ASP A 67 60.18 1.41 11.02
N GLY A 68 58.93 1.47 11.52
CA GLY A 68 58.63 1.45 12.95
C GLY A 68 59.10 2.71 13.69
N ASN A 69 59.55 3.74 12.97
CA ASN A 69 60.06 4.97 13.57
C ASN A 69 58.97 6.05 13.65
N PHE A 70 58.63 6.44 14.87
CA PHE A 70 57.63 7.47 15.14
C PHE A 70 57.94 8.82 14.48
N GLU A 71 59.22 9.19 14.40
CA GLU A 71 59.64 10.47 13.82
C GLU A 71 59.37 10.49 12.30
N THR A 72 59.55 9.36 11.62
CA THR A 72 59.22 9.20 10.19
C THR A 72 57.72 9.38 9.95
N LEU A 73 56.88 8.78 10.81
CA LEU A 73 55.42 8.97 10.76
C LEU A 73 55.03 10.44 10.97
N ARG A 74 55.60 11.09 11.99
CA ARG A 74 55.33 12.51 12.28
C ARG A 74 55.70 13.39 11.09
N ASP A 75 56.88 13.19 10.52
CA ASP A 75 57.37 14.02 9.43
C ASP A 75 56.57 13.78 8.14
N ALA A 76 56.13 12.55 7.87
CA ALA A 76 55.25 12.23 6.75
C ALA A 76 53.91 13.00 6.82
N ILE A 77 53.31 13.06 8.01
CA ILE A 77 52.06 13.79 8.25
C ILE A 77 52.29 15.31 8.26
N GLY A 78 53.37 15.78 8.88
CA GLY A 78 53.69 17.21 9.00
C GLY A 78 53.98 17.90 7.67
N GLN A 79 54.28 17.13 6.61
CA GLN A 79 54.49 17.62 5.25
C GLN A 79 53.22 17.62 4.38
N ALA A 80 52.05 17.31 4.95
CA ALA A 80 50.79 17.38 4.21
C ALA A 80 50.49 18.83 3.78
N LEU A 81 49.93 18.98 2.57
CA LEU A 81 49.67 20.28 1.96
C LEU A 81 48.16 20.56 1.89
N PRO A 82 47.73 21.84 1.97
CA PRO A 82 46.35 22.21 1.70
C PRO A 82 45.90 21.74 0.31
N SER A 83 44.64 21.34 0.18
CA SER A 83 44.02 20.93 -1.10
C SER A 83 44.61 19.68 -1.78
N VAL A 84 45.53 18.97 -1.12
CA VAL A 84 46.09 17.67 -1.55
C VAL A 84 45.80 16.64 -0.48
N THR A 85 45.17 15.52 -0.86
CA THR A 85 44.98 14.40 0.07
C THR A 85 46.32 13.68 0.25
N THR A 86 46.83 13.63 1.48
CA THR A 86 48.04 12.88 1.81
C THR A 86 47.66 11.53 2.41
N VAL A 87 47.94 10.44 1.69
CA VAL A 87 47.71 9.06 2.13
C VAL A 87 49.01 8.52 2.72
N VAL A 88 48.99 8.22 4.02
CA VAL A 88 50.09 7.58 4.75
C VAL A 88 49.79 6.09 4.85
N GLU A 89 50.48 5.28 4.06
CA GLU A 89 50.42 3.82 4.11
C GLU A 89 51.30 3.32 5.24
N LEU A 90 50.69 2.83 6.31
CA LEU A 90 51.37 2.53 7.58
C LEU A 90 51.45 1.02 7.81
N SER A 91 52.64 0.53 8.20
CA SER A 91 52.82 -0.83 8.72
C SER A 91 53.89 -0.90 9.80
N GLY A 92 53.77 -1.88 10.71
CA GLY A 92 54.70 -2.10 11.83
C GLY A 92 54.28 -1.42 13.13
N ASP A 93 55.11 -1.61 14.17
CA ASP A 93 54.84 -1.12 15.52
C ASP A 93 55.59 0.18 15.79
N TYR A 94 54.87 1.19 16.29
CA TYR A 94 55.38 2.53 16.57
C TYR A 94 55.22 2.85 18.06
N GLU A 95 56.26 3.43 18.65
CA GLU A 95 56.27 3.85 20.04
C GLU A 95 56.49 5.37 20.13
N ALA A 96 55.51 6.07 20.71
CA ALA A 96 55.57 7.51 20.89
C ALA A 96 56.61 7.85 22.00
N PRO A 97 57.51 8.83 21.83
CA PRO A 97 58.58 9.10 22.81
C PRO A 97 58.12 9.51 24.23
N THR A 98 59.07 9.57 25.18
CA THR A 98 58.79 9.69 26.65
C THR A 98 58.60 11.12 27.20
N SER A 99 59.06 12.19 26.54
CA SER A 99 58.94 13.57 27.04
C SER A 99 58.75 14.60 25.92
N PHE A 100 57.75 15.49 26.05
CA PHE A 100 57.40 16.52 25.06
C PHE A 100 56.96 17.86 25.67
N ASP A 101 57.24 18.95 24.96
CA ASP A 101 56.80 20.31 25.30
C ASP A 101 55.48 20.73 24.60
N LYS A 102 54.84 19.89 23.74
CA LYS A 102 53.56 20.11 23.01
C LYS A 102 53.02 18.83 22.32
N SER A 103 51.80 18.87 21.75
CA SER A 103 51.11 17.78 21.01
C SER A 103 52.00 17.09 19.96
N TYR A 104 51.98 15.75 19.90
CA TYR A 104 52.95 14.92 19.16
C TYR A 104 52.91 15.08 17.62
N ILE A 105 51.71 15.20 17.01
CA ILE A 105 51.51 15.34 15.56
C ILE A 105 50.42 16.40 15.31
N THR A 106 50.79 17.56 14.78
CA THR A 106 49.80 18.57 14.37
C THR A 106 49.46 18.38 12.90
N ILE A 107 48.18 18.21 12.58
CA ILE A 107 47.72 18.15 11.19
C ILE A 107 47.80 19.57 10.61
N PRO A 108 48.50 19.78 9.48
CA PRO A 108 48.63 21.11 8.88
C PRO A 108 47.28 21.76 8.53
N ASP A 109 47.26 23.10 8.50
CA ASP A 109 46.08 23.90 8.14
C ASP A 109 45.50 23.46 6.79
N LYS A 110 44.19 23.19 6.76
CA LYS A 110 43.41 22.76 5.58
C LYS A 110 43.92 21.49 4.88
N ALA A 111 44.77 20.71 5.55
CA ALA A 111 45.27 19.45 4.99
C ALA A 111 44.24 18.32 5.17
N ASP A 112 44.16 17.43 4.17
CA ASP A 112 43.44 16.17 4.25
C ASP A 112 44.44 15.01 4.38
N VAL A 113 44.44 14.33 5.53
CA VAL A 113 45.37 13.24 5.82
C VAL A 113 44.60 11.93 5.99
N ARG A 114 45.04 10.86 5.34
CA ARG A 114 44.48 9.51 5.49
C ARG A 114 45.56 8.53 5.94
N ILE A 115 45.44 7.97 7.12
CA ILE A 115 46.24 6.83 7.57
C ILE A 115 45.53 5.56 7.09
N SER A 116 46.22 4.77 6.27
CA SER A 116 45.69 3.53 5.72
C SER A 116 46.66 2.39 6.00
N VAL A 117 46.19 1.34 6.66
CA VAL A 117 46.95 0.09 6.80
C VAL A 117 46.62 -0.82 5.61
N PRO A 118 47.59 -1.18 4.76
CA PRO A 118 47.35 -2.04 3.59
C PRO A 118 46.84 -3.43 3.97
N ASP A 119 46.04 -4.04 3.09
CA ASP A 119 45.51 -5.39 3.29
C ASP A 119 46.63 -6.41 3.57
N GLY A 120 46.45 -7.23 4.60
CA GLY A 120 47.43 -8.23 5.05
C GLY A 120 48.61 -7.67 5.86
N SER A 121 48.64 -6.36 6.10
CA SER A 121 49.55 -5.70 7.05
C SER A 121 48.82 -5.30 8.32
N ASN A 122 49.57 -5.02 9.38
CA ASN A 122 49.07 -4.38 10.58
C ASN A 122 49.94 -3.15 10.92
N ALA A 123 49.37 -2.20 11.65
CA ALA A 123 50.13 -1.13 12.26
C ALA A 123 49.66 -0.93 13.70
N SER A 124 50.60 -0.81 14.63
CA SER A 124 50.29 -0.49 16.03
C SER A 124 50.98 0.80 16.46
N LEU A 125 50.33 1.56 17.34
CA LEU A 125 50.88 2.76 17.93
C LEU A 125 50.53 2.83 19.41
N ARG A 126 51.58 2.92 20.24
CA ARG A 126 51.46 2.97 21.72
C ARG A 126 52.35 4.06 22.32
N ARG A 127 52.12 4.42 23.58
CA ARG A 127 53.03 5.29 24.33
C ARG A 127 54.30 4.55 24.75
N ALA A 128 55.38 5.31 24.96
CA ALA A 128 56.57 4.78 25.62
C ALA A 128 56.34 4.44 27.10
N GLU A 129 56.96 3.34 27.55
CA GLU A 129 56.94 2.93 28.95
C GLU A 129 57.53 4.04 29.85
N GLY A 130 56.85 4.34 30.96
CA GLY A 130 57.25 5.43 31.87
C GLY A 130 56.92 6.85 31.40
N SER A 131 56.24 7.03 30.26
CA SER A 131 55.75 8.34 29.82
C SER A 131 54.73 8.92 30.81
N VAL A 132 54.93 10.19 31.19
CA VAL A 132 54.03 10.96 32.08
C VAL A 132 53.25 12.04 31.33
N SER A 133 53.43 12.16 30.01
CA SER A 133 52.76 13.15 29.16
C SER A 133 51.26 12.88 29.08
N THR A 134 50.40 13.88 29.29
CA THR A 134 48.94 13.74 29.13
C THR A 134 48.44 14.35 27.81
N TYR A 135 49.34 14.73 26.92
CA TYR A 135 49.00 15.42 25.67
C TYR A 135 48.47 14.47 24.60
N THR A 136 47.58 15.01 23.77
CA THR A 136 46.99 14.31 22.63
C THR A 136 48.02 14.03 21.53
N LEU A 137 47.91 12.87 20.90
CA LEU A 137 48.80 12.46 19.82
C LEU A 137 48.57 13.29 18.54
N PHE A 138 47.40 13.18 17.91
CA PHE A 138 47.01 13.95 16.73
C PHE A 138 46.25 15.20 17.14
N SER A 139 46.63 16.35 16.60
CA SER A 139 46.00 17.63 16.90
C SER A 139 45.53 18.33 15.63
N LEU A 140 44.21 18.50 15.51
CA LEU A 140 43.53 19.26 14.47
C LEU A 140 43.02 20.57 15.11
N LYS A 141 43.70 21.71 14.87
CA LYS A 141 43.56 22.94 15.67
C LYS A 141 42.78 24.04 14.95
N ASP A 142 41.45 23.95 14.92
CA ASP A 142 40.56 24.98 14.38
C ASP A 142 40.94 25.48 12.98
N ASN A 143 41.48 24.58 12.17
CA ASN A 143 42.24 24.88 10.96
C ASN A 143 41.65 24.15 9.73
N GLU A 144 40.37 23.76 9.80
CA GLU A 144 39.66 23.11 8.68
C GLU A 144 40.32 21.82 8.15
N SER A 145 41.23 21.19 8.92
CA SER A 145 41.93 19.97 8.52
C SER A 145 41.09 18.71 8.72
N SER A 146 41.38 17.65 7.96
CA SER A 146 40.75 16.33 8.12
C SER A 146 41.78 15.22 8.37
N LEU A 147 41.40 14.26 9.22
CA LEU A 147 42.12 13.00 9.44
C LEU A 147 41.18 11.81 9.25
N ALA A 148 41.56 10.85 8.41
CA ALA A 148 40.87 9.56 8.30
C ALA A 148 41.79 8.41 8.69
N ILE A 149 41.28 7.40 9.40
CA ILE A 149 42.03 6.19 9.78
C ILE A 149 41.27 4.96 9.28
N SER A 150 41.99 4.07 8.59
CA SER A 150 41.44 2.86 7.94
C SER A 150 42.40 1.67 8.03
N GLY A 151 41.87 0.46 7.86
CA GLY A 151 42.63 -0.79 7.87
C GLY A 151 42.84 -1.36 9.28
N ASP A 152 43.73 -2.36 9.41
CA ASP A 152 44.08 -3.01 10.67
C ASP A 152 45.05 -2.15 11.51
N PHE A 153 44.57 -0.97 11.89
CA PHE A 153 45.28 0.00 12.72
C PHE A 153 44.93 -0.23 14.19
N THR A 154 45.94 -0.35 15.05
CA THR A 154 45.78 -0.50 16.50
C THR A 154 46.39 0.69 17.24
N TYR A 155 45.60 1.40 18.04
CA TYR A 155 46.09 2.43 18.96
C TYR A 155 45.78 2.03 20.40
N HIS A 156 46.83 1.77 21.19
CA HIS A 156 46.63 1.12 22.47
C HIS A 156 47.58 1.53 23.59
N ASP A 157 47.14 1.26 24.83
CA ASP A 157 47.87 1.48 26.08
C ASP A 157 48.44 2.90 26.19
N SER A 158 47.75 3.88 25.62
CA SER A 158 48.25 5.24 25.40
C SER A 158 47.35 6.30 26.08
N PHE A 159 47.56 7.56 25.73
CA PHE A 159 46.72 8.70 26.11
C PHE A 159 45.71 9.02 24.99
N THR A 160 44.99 10.14 25.09
CA THR A 160 44.07 10.61 24.03
C THR A 160 44.77 10.60 22.67
N MET A 161 44.17 9.92 21.70
CA MET A 161 44.65 9.80 20.33
C MET A 161 44.49 11.10 19.55
N ALA A 162 43.31 11.73 19.60
CA ALA A 162 42.99 12.84 18.70
C ALA A 162 42.25 14.00 19.38
N TYR A 163 42.69 15.22 19.07
CA TYR A 163 41.99 16.46 19.38
C TYR A 163 41.39 17.00 18.09
N VAL A 164 40.07 17.22 18.07
CA VAL A 164 39.33 17.70 16.90
C VAL A 164 38.71 19.06 17.20
N GLY A 165 39.34 20.12 16.72
CA GLY A 165 38.87 21.49 16.86
C GLY A 165 37.74 21.87 15.88
N LYS A 166 37.32 23.13 15.96
CA LYS A 166 36.27 23.73 15.17
C LYS A 166 36.55 23.68 13.67
N GLY A 167 35.60 23.17 12.90
CA GLY A 167 35.73 23.04 11.44
C GLY A 167 36.65 21.91 10.98
N CYS A 168 37.32 21.20 11.89
CA CYS A 168 38.12 20.01 11.58
C CYS A 168 37.25 18.76 11.55
N SER A 169 37.72 17.69 10.90
CA SER A 169 37.03 16.40 10.88
C SER A 169 37.94 15.20 11.19
N LEU A 170 37.40 14.24 11.94
CA LEU A 170 38.01 12.94 12.18
C LEU A 170 37.07 11.83 11.71
N THR A 171 37.58 10.92 10.87
CA THR A 171 36.85 9.75 10.38
C THR A 171 37.58 8.46 10.75
N ILE A 172 36.90 7.55 11.44
CA ILE A 172 37.40 6.21 11.75
C ILE A 172 36.62 5.18 10.94
N ASN A 173 37.30 4.47 10.04
CA ASN A 173 36.68 3.45 9.18
C ASN A 173 36.87 2.01 9.69
N GLY A 174 37.65 1.81 10.76
CA GLY A 174 38.01 0.51 11.30
C GLY A 174 39.18 0.62 12.28
N GLY A 175 39.69 -0.52 12.73
CA GLY A 175 40.82 -0.61 13.66
C GLY A 175 40.44 -0.93 15.10
N THR A 176 41.46 -1.03 15.96
CA THR A 176 41.34 -1.36 17.38
C THR A 176 41.92 -0.23 18.23
N PHE A 177 41.11 0.29 19.16
CA PHE A 177 41.46 1.40 20.04
C PHE A 177 41.28 0.94 21.49
N SER A 178 42.36 0.51 22.14
CA SER A 178 42.28 -0.22 23.40
C SER A 178 43.09 0.37 24.57
N ASN A 179 42.53 0.32 25.78
CA ASN A 179 43.22 0.71 27.02
C ASN A 179 43.81 2.13 27.02
N ASN A 180 43.26 3.04 26.23
CA ASN A 180 43.73 4.43 26.22
C ASN A 180 43.12 5.19 27.39
N SER A 181 43.94 5.95 28.11
CA SER A 181 43.54 6.57 29.36
C SER A 181 43.93 8.05 29.43
N ALA A 182 42.98 8.89 29.80
CA ALA A 182 43.22 10.31 30.08
C ALA A 182 42.91 10.66 31.54
N THR A 183 43.65 11.62 32.11
CA THR A 183 43.30 12.19 33.42
C THR A 183 42.13 13.17 33.30
N GLY A 184 41.97 13.82 32.15
CA GLY A 184 40.84 14.69 31.81
C GLY A 184 39.77 13.99 30.97
N ASN A 185 39.16 14.70 30.03
CA ASN A 185 38.09 14.18 29.18
C ASN A 185 38.61 13.45 27.94
N GLY A 186 37.84 12.47 27.45
CA GLY A 186 38.11 11.79 26.17
C GLY A 186 39.32 10.87 26.27
N GLY A 187 39.15 9.67 26.82
CA GLY A 187 40.25 8.71 26.97
C GLY A 187 40.91 8.34 25.64
N LEU A 188 40.16 8.42 24.54
CA LEU A 188 40.66 8.24 23.17
C LEU A 188 40.51 9.50 22.31
N ILE A 189 39.34 10.13 22.26
CA ILE A 189 39.06 11.26 21.37
C ILE A 189 38.51 12.43 22.19
N TYR A 190 39.07 13.61 21.98
CA TYR A 190 38.55 14.88 22.46
C TYR A 190 38.15 15.75 21.27
N ALA A 191 36.86 15.97 21.06
CA ALA A 191 36.34 16.83 20.00
C ALA A 191 35.64 18.05 20.59
N ASN A 192 36.01 19.24 20.12
CA ASN A 192 35.44 20.51 20.55
C ASN A 192 35.17 21.42 19.34
N GLY A 193 33.93 21.38 18.82
CA GLY A 193 33.51 22.18 17.66
C GLY A 193 33.65 21.51 16.30
N GLY A 194 34.24 20.31 16.23
CA GLY A 194 34.54 19.60 14.99
C GLY A 194 33.47 18.61 14.55
N THR A 195 33.81 17.79 13.55
CA THR A 195 32.98 16.67 13.06
C THR A 195 33.68 15.35 13.36
N LEU A 196 32.94 14.39 13.94
CA LEU A 196 33.43 13.04 14.22
C LEU A 196 32.55 12.02 13.50
N THR A 197 33.16 11.17 12.67
CA THR A 197 32.46 10.06 11.99
C THR A 197 33.12 8.73 12.32
N ILE A 198 32.36 7.79 12.87
CA ILE A 198 32.80 6.42 13.16
C ILE A 198 32.00 5.46 12.27
N ASN A 199 32.65 4.85 11.29
CA ASN A 199 32.05 3.86 10.39
C ASN A 199 32.29 2.41 10.85
N GLY A 200 33.22 2.19 11.76
CA GLY A 200 33.55 0.87 12.30
C GLY A 200 34.72 0.93 13.29
N GLY A 201 35.13 -0.23 13.79
CA GLY A 201 36.25 -0.40 14.72
C GLY A 201 35.84 -0.88 16.12
N THR A 202 36.84 -1.23 16.93
CA THR A 202 36.66 -1.70 18.30
C THR A 202 37.28 -0.71 19.28
N PHE A 203 36.47 -0.17 20.19
CA PHE A 203 36.85 0.80 21.22
C PHE A 203 36.70 0.12 22.58
N THR A 204 37.81 -0.41 23.13
CA THR A 204 37.75 -1.28 24.30
C THR A 204 38.60 -0.79 25.47
N GLY A 205 38.05 -0.77 26.69
CA GLY A 205 38.83 -0.43 27.88
C GLY A 205 39.36 1.01 27.91
N ASN A 206 38.87 1.91 27.06
CA ASN A 206 39.29 3.31 27.08
C ASN A 206 38.69 3.99 28.31
N SER A 207 39.49 4.82 29.00
CA SER A 207 39.13 5.30 30.33
C SER A 207 39.47 6.75 30.58
N THR A 208 38.72 7.36 31.52
CA THR A 208 39.11 8.61 32.15
C THR A 208 39.08 8.48 33.68
N SER A 209 40.08 9.02 34.37
CA SER A 209 40.20 8.91 35.84
C SER A 209 39.67 10.13 36.60
N ASN A 210 39.52 11.28 35.94
CA ASN A 210 38.90 12.48 36.49
C ASN A 210 38.24 13.32 35.38
N GLY A 211 37.40 12.69 34.55
CA GLY A 211 36.81 13.33 33.39
C GLY A 211 35.58 12.61 32.84
N ASN A 212 35.19 13.02 31.65
CA ASN A 212 33.99 12.54 30.95
C ASN A 212 34.38 11.86 29.63
N GLY A 213 33.55 10.92 29.17
CA GLY A 213 33.75 10.25 27.88
C GLY A 213 34.93 9.29 27.91
N GLY A 214 34.72 8.07 28.42
CA GLY A 214 35.80 7.09 28.56
C GLY A 214 36.53 6.80 27.24
N ALA A 215 35.81 6.76 26.12
CA ALA A 215 36.39 6.77 24.79
C ALA A 215 36.33 8.18 24.17
N ILE A 216 35.14 8.76 24.06
CA ILE A 216 34.90 9.97 23.27
C ILE A 216 34.30 11.07 24.14
N TYR A 217 34.94 12.24 24.11
CA TYR A 217 34.36 13.49 24.59
C TYR A 217 34.06 14.39 23.40
N ALA A 218 32.81 14.82 23.24
CA ALA A 218 32.32 15.61 22.12
C ALA A 218 31.57 16.84 22.65
N ASN A 219 32.11 18.04 22.41
CA ASN A 219 31.52 19.30 22.85
C ASN A 219 31.30 20.24 21.67
N ASN A 220 30.06 20.72 21.45
CA ASN A 220 29.70 21.49 20.24
C ASN A 220 30.04 20.76 18.93
N THR A 221 29.99 19.42 18.94
CA THR A 221 30.50 18.55 17.88
C THR A 221 29.35 17.87 17.15
N THR A 222 29.48 17.72 15.83
CA THR A 222 28.62 16.83 15.04
C THR A 222 29.22 15.44 15.03
N THR A 223 28.59 14.49 15.73
CA THR A 223 29.05 13.11 15.85
C THR A 223 28.10 12.15 15.13
N THR A 224 28.65 11.29 14.29
CA THR A 224 27.91 10.23 13.59
C THR A 224 28.57 8.88 13.81
N ILE A 225 27.81 7.90 14.28
CA ILE A 225 28.24 6.52 14.51
C ILE A 225 27.45 5.59 13.58
N ASN A 226 28.04 5.26 12.43
CA ASN A 226 27.49 4.33 11.44
C ASN A 226 27.87 2.86 11.75
N GLY A 227 28.82 2.61 12.65
CA GLY A 227 29.26 1.27 13.04
C GLY A 227 30.27 1.30 14.19
N GLY A 228 30.56 0.15 14.79
CA GLY A 228 31.61 -0.01 15.79
C GLY A 228 31.16 -0.61 17.12
N THR A 229 32.13 -1.11 17.88
CA THR A 229 31.93 -1.78 19.17
C THR A 229 32.61 -1.00 20.29
N PHE A 230 31.83 -0.46 21.22
CA PHE A 230 32.30 0.25 22.42
C PHE A 230 32.12 -0.66 23.63
N THR A 231 33.22 -1.26 24.11
CA THR A 231 33.16 -2.27 25.17
C THR A 231 34.04 -1.91 26.36
N SER A 232 33.52 -2.05 27.58
CA SER A 232 34.29 -1.85 28.81
C SER A 232 34.97 -0.48 28.92
N ASN A 233 34.46 0.54 28.21
CA ASN A 233 34.97 1.90 28.37
C ASN A 233 34.44 2.48 29.68
N SER A 234 35.24 3.32 30.32
CA SER A 234 34.89 3.85 31.64
C SER A 234 35.18 5.33 31.81
N ALA A 235 34.28 6.04 32.49
CA ALA A 235 34.51 7.41 32.91
C ALA A 235 34.37 7.50 34.43
N THR A 236 35.38 8.05 35.10
CA THR A 236 35.35 8.30 36.54
C THR A 236 35.43 9.80 36.80
N GLY A 237 34.41 10.35 37.45
CA GLY A 237 34.39 11.72 37.94
C GLY A 237 34.66 11.77 39.44
N ASN A 238 35.59 12.63 39.87
CA ASN A 238 35.87 12.90 41.29
C ASN A 238 35.45 14.33 41.67
N GLY A 239 34.96 14.52 42.91
CA GLY A 239 34.54 15.84 43.41
C GLY A 239 33.26 16.37 42.74
N ASN A 240 33.16 17.68 42.48
CA ASN A 240 31.97 18.31 41.86
C ASN A 240 31.85 18.08 40.33
N HIS A 241 32.69 17.24 39.72
CA HIS A 241 32.67 16.99 38.28
C HIS A 241 31.75 15.83 37.92
N THR A 242 31.02 15.93 36.80
CA THR A 242 30.28 14.81 36.22
C THR A 242 31.27 13.75 35.73
N GLY A 243 31.06 12.47 36.05
CA GLY A 243 31.78 11.34 35.45
C GLY A 243 31.00 10.75 34.26
N GLY A 244 30.39 11.60 33.45
CA GLY A 244 29.34 11.22 32.51
C GLY A 244 29.88 10.50 31.26
N GLY A 245 29.15 9.48 30.80
CA GLY A 245 29.35 8.84 29.51
C GLY A 245 30.50 7.85 29.54
N GLY A 246 30.26 6.63 30.04
CA GLY A 246 31.32 5.62 30.18
C GLY A 246 32.04 5.32 28.86
N ALA A 247 31.32 5.39 27.72
CA ALA A 247 31.93 5.42 26.39
C ALA A 247 31.96 6.83 25.81
N ILE A 248 30.80 7.49 25.71
CA ILE A 248 30.63 8.75 24.97
C ILE A 248 30.00 9.81 25.86
N TYR A 249 30.64 10.98 25.88
CA TYR A 249 30.06 12.21 26.42
C TYR A 249 29.81 13.18 25.27
N ALA A 250 28.57 13.63 25.11
CA ALA A 250 28.15 14.61 24.11
C ALA A 250 27.52 15.83 24.82
N ASN A 251 28.03 17.02 24.56
CA ASN A 251 27.54 18.26 25.16
C ASN A 251 27.39 19.36 24.11
N ASN A 252 26.17 19.83 23.89
CA ASN A 252 25.83 20.75 22.81
C ASN A 252 26.22 20.21 21.42
N GLY A 253 25.27 20.09 20.49
CA GLY A 253 25.52 19.53 19.15
C GLY A 253 24.69 18.27 18.88
N THR A 254 25.16 17.42 17.96
CA THR A 254 24.36 16.29 17.46
C THR A 254 25.10 14.97 17.63
N LEU A 255 24.38 13.94 18.08
CA LEU A 255 24.87 12.55 18.12
C LEU A 255 23.88 11.64 17.38
N ALA A 256 24.27 11.18 16.19
CA ALA A 256 23.45 10.27 15.39
C ALA A 256 24.07 8.86 15.41
N VAL A 257 23.32 7.88 15.91
CA VAL A 257 23.67 6.46 15.86
C VAL A 257 22.80 5.78 14.79
N THR A 258 23.40 5.51 13.65
CA THR A 258 22.70 5.15 12.41
C THR A 258 23.01 3.73 11.95
N GLY A 259 23.97 3.04 12.55
CA GLY A 259 24.39 1.70 12.15
C GLY A 259 23.68 0.57 12.88
N ALA A 260 23.19 -0.44 12.13
CA ALA A 260 22.60 -1.69 12.66
C ALA A 260 23.53 -2.51 13.56
N ASN A 261 24.85 -2.36 13.40
CA ASN A 261 25.87 -3.15 14.10
C ASN A 261 26.61 -2.32 15.16
N VAL A 262 26.03 -1.23 15.64
CA VAL A 262 26.63 -0.44 16.73
C VAL A 262 26.33 -1.13 18.06
N MET A 263 27.37 -1.42 18.83
CA MET A 263 27.25 -2.08 20.12
C MET A 263 27.94 -1.27 21.23
N PHE A 264 27.20 -0.97 22.29
CA PHE A 264 27.70 -0.44 23.55
C PHE A 264 27.53 -1.51 24.62
N SER A 265 28.64 -2.13 25.05
CA SER A 265 28.58 -3.20 26.06
C SER A 265 29.50 -2.97 27.25
N ASN A 266 29.03 -3.28 28.47
CA ASN A 266 29.83 -3.23 29.68
C ASN A 266 30.50 -1.86 29.96
N ASN A 267 30.00 -0.77 29.37
CA ASN A 267 30.56 0.56 29.62
C ASN A 267 30.09 1.07 30.98
N THR A 268 30.97 1.76 31.69
CA THR A 268 30.70 2.18 33.07
C THR A 268 30.98 3.66 33.30
N ALA A 269 29.98 4.40 33.76
CA ALA A 269 30.15 5.75 34.30
C ALA A 269 30.14 5.68 35.83
N THR A 270 31.19 6.21 36.49
CA THR A 270 31.30 6.22 37.96
C THR A 270 31.48 7.64 38.47
N CYS A 271 30.55 8.11 39.31
CA CYS A 271 30.62 9.40 39.97
C CYS A 271 29.98 9.29 41.36
N LYS A 272 30.80 9.06 42.40
CA LYS A 272 30.31 8.63 43.73
C LYS A 272 30.12 9.76 44.74
N THR A 273 30.62 10.96 44.47
CA THR A 273 30.68 12.05 45.47
C THR A 273 30.30 13.38 44.84
N GLY A 274 29.51 14.20 45.54
CA GLY A 274 29.18 15.56 45.12
C GLY A 274 27.75 15.72 44.59
N THR A 275 27.20 16.94 44.68
CA THR A 275 25.80 17.26 44.36
C THR A 275 25.43 16.94 42.90
N TYR A 276 26.40 16.98 41.99
CA TYR A 276 26.28 16.81 40.54
C TYR A 276 26.72 15.43 40.03
N SER A 277 26.75 14.43 40.91
CA SER A 277 27.16 13.06 40.58
C SER A 277 26.13 12.34 39.72
N ILE A 278 26.21 12.51 38.39
CA ILE A 278 25.27 11.97 37.41
C ILE A 278 26.00 11.32 36.23
N GLY A 279 25.35 10.42 35.50
CA GLY A 279 25.99 9.75 34.36
C GLY A 279 25.10 8.77 33.60
N GLY A 280 25.45 8.55 32.33
CA GLY A 280 24.96 7.44 31.52
C GLY A 280 26.07 6.40 31.34
N GLY A 281 25.78 5.13 31.62
CA GLY A 281 26.81 4.08 31.65
C GLY A 281 27.53 3.92 30.31
N ALA A 282 26.82 4.06 29.20
CA ALA A 282 27.41 4.16 27.87
C ALA A 282 27.51 5.61 27.40
N ILE A 283 26.37 6.32 27.34
CA ILE A 283 26.27 7.63 26.69
C ILE A 283 25.71 8.66 27.65
N TYR A 284 26.35 9.81 27.72
CA TYR A 284 25.83 11.00 28.38
C TYR A 284 25.64 12.10 27.35
N ALA A 285 24.42 12.64 27.24
CA ALA A 285 24.06 13.68 26.29
C ALA A 285 23.46 14.90 27.02
N PHE A 286 24.11 16.06 26.97
CA PHE A 286 23.65 17.29 27.62
C PHE A 286 23.42 18.39 26.59
N ASP A 287 22.19 18.92 26.55
CA ASP A 287 21.74 19.90 25.56
C ASP A 287 22.11 19.51 24.12
N ALA A 288 22.04 18.20 23.85
CA ALA A 288 22.38 17.61 22.58
C ALA A 288 21.12 17.03 21.91
N THR A 289 21.12 17.05 20.57
CA THR A 289 20.14 16.33 19.76
C THR A 289 20.68 14.95 19.44
N MET A 290 20.04 13.91 19.98
CA MET A 290 20.44 12.52 19.80
C MET A 290 19.40 11.73 19.01
N SER A 291 19.86 10.90 18.07
CA SER A 291 19.01 9.96 17.34
C SER A 291 19.65 8.57 17.27
N ILE A 292 18.81 7.53 17.36
CA ILE A 292 19.19 6.13 17.20
C ILE A 292 18.20 5.51 16.22
N SER A 293 18.62 5.17 15.00
CA SER A 293 17.67 4.78 13.95
C SER A 293 17.66 3.30 13.60
N ASN A 294 18.78 2.58 13.75
CA ASN A 294 18.94 1.24 13.21
C ASN A 294 19.54 0.29 14.25
N GLY A 295 18.72 -0.43 15.01
CA GLY A 295 19.07 -1.66 15.75
C GLY A 295 20.24 -1.61 16.74
N ALA A 296 20.70 -0.44 17.21
CA ALA A 296 21.86 -0.35 18.09
C ALA A 296 21.65 -1.11 19.42
N GLN A 297 22.70 -1.79 19.90
CA GLN A 297 22.63 -2.61 21.11
C GLN A 297 23.31 -1.92 22.30
N PHE A 298 22.61 -1.86 23.42
CA PHE A 298 23.09 -1.36 24.71
C PHE A 298 22.96 -2.48 25.73
N THR A 299 24.07 -3.13 26.06
CA THR A 299 24.05 -4.35 26.89
C THR A 299 24.97 -4.23 28.10
N ASN A 300 24.48 -4.54 29.30
CA ASN A 300 25.27 -4.55 30.54
C ASN A 300 25.98 -3.22 30.85
N ASN A 301 25.48 -2.08 30.34
CA ASN A 301 26.07 -0.79 30.67
C ASN A 301 25.62 -0.37 32.07
N LYS A 302 26.50 0.36 32.76
CA LYS A 302 26.35 0.63 34.18
C LYS A 302 26.61 2.09 34.53
N ALA A 303 25.67 2.72 35.23
CA ALA A 303 25.88 4.03 35.84
C ALA A 303 25.94 3.91 37.36
N ILE A 304 27.07 4.30 37.96
CA ILE A 304 27.30 4.33 39.41
C ILE A 304 27.31 5.78 39.89
N THR A 305 26.25 6.25 40.55
CA THR A 305 26.08 7.69 40.82
C THR A 305 25.69 8.01 42.27
N GLY A 306 26.30 9.02 42.88
CA GLY A 306 25.97 9.53 44.22
C GLY A 306 25.13 10.81 44.28
N GLY A 307 24.66 11.35 43.14
CA GLY A 307 23.98 12.65 43.06
C GLY A 307 22.46 12.55 43.06
N ARG A 308 21.78 13.69 43.28
CA ARG A 308 20.30 13.74 43.34
C ARG A 308 19.64 13.37 42.02
N LEU A 309 20.14 13.88 40.90
CA LEU A 309 19.61 13.65 39.55
C LEU A 309 20.28 12.42 38.91
N GLY A 310 20.17 11.26 39.57
CA GLY A 310 20.89 10.02 39.25
C GLY A 310 20.77 9.50 37.80
N GLY A 311 21.51 8.44 37.51
CA GLY A 311 21.90 8.07 36.15
C GLY A 311 20.93 7.20 35.35
N GLY A 312 21.25 7.06 34.06
CA GLY A 312 20.69 6.03 33.19
C GLY A 312 21.70 4.91 33.00
N GLY A 313 21.35 3.64 33.23
CA GLY A 313 22.33 2.56 33.14
C GLY A 313 23.00 2.48 31.77
N ALA A 314 22.30 2.80 30.69
CA ALA A 314 22.88 3.00 29.37
C ALA A 314 23.04 4.49 29.00
N ILE A 315 21.94 5.25 29.03
CA ILE A 315 21.89 6.60 28.45
C ILE A 315 21.35 7.59 29.48
N TRP A 316 22.06 8.71 29.65
CA TRP A 316 21.56 9.87 30.35
C TRP A 316 21.40 11.03 29.36
N VAL A 317 20.26 11.72 29.38
CA VAL A 317 19.98 12.78 28.41
C VAL A 317 19.24 14.01 28.98
N LYS A 318 19.71 15.20 28.58
CA LYS A 318 18.96 16.47 28.60
C LYS A 318 18.95 17.02 27.17
N GLY A 319 17.77 17.33 26.64
CA GLY A 319 17.58 17.68 25.23
C GLY A 319 16.60 16.71 24.55
N SER A 320 16.86 16.37 23.28
CA SER A 320 15.98 15.50 22.49
C SER A 320 16.65 14.17 22.19
N LEU A 321 15.95 13.05 22.46
CA LEU A 321 16.35 11.70 22.06
C LEU A 321 15.24 11.04 21.26
N THR A 322 15.56 10.62 20.03
CA THR A 322 14.67 9.85 19.16
C THR A 322 15.21 8.43 18.94
N ILE A 323 14.39 7.41 19.20
CA ILE A 323 14.73 6.00 19.03
C ILE A 323 13.78 5.36 18.00
N GLY A 324 14.29 5.18 16.79
CA GLY A 324 13.67 4.44 15.69
C GLY A 324 14.09 2.97 15.59
N GLY A 325 14.98 2.51 16.48
CA GLY A 325 15.38 1.11 16.58
C GLY A 325 16.59 0.91 17.51
N ALA A 326 16.37 0.30 18.68
CA ALA A 326 17.45 -0.06 19.61
C ALA A 326 17.04 -1.22 20.55
N THR A 327 18.04 -1.91 21.10
CA THR A 327 17.84 -2.91 22.16
C THR A 327 18.65 -2.50 23.39
N PHE A 328 17.97 -2.43 24.54
CA PHE A 328 18.55 -2.17 25.85
C PHE A 328 18.38 -3.42 26.72
N SER A 329 19.49 -4.10 26.99
CA SER A 329 19.47 -5.36 27.75
C SER A 329 20.37 -5.31 28.97
N ASN A 330 19.82 -5.64 30.14
CA ASN A 330 20.58 -5.81 31.39
C ASN A 330 21.43 -4.58 31.78
N ASN A 331 21.02 -3.38 31.37
CA ASN A 331 21.68 -2.16 31.83
C ASN A 331 21.26 -1.87 33.27
N SER A 332 22.15 -1.28 34.06
CA SER A 332 21.83 -0.99 35.46
C SER A 332 22.25 0.40 35.91
N HIS A 333 21.37 1.02 36.69
CA HIS A 333 21.70 2.18 37.50
C HIS A 333 21.91 1.73 38.95
N ASP A 334 23.11 1.99 39.46
CA ASP A 334 23.57 1.60 40.79
C ASP A 334 23.89 2.87 41.60
N PRO A 335 22.92 3.44 42.32
CA PRO A 335 23.16 4.61 43.14
C PRO A 335 24.14 4.32 44.29
N VAL A 336 24.85 5.34 44.77
CA VAL A 336 25.77 5.23 45.91
C VAL A 336 25.52 6.38 46.89
N GLY A 337 24.57 6.17 47.80
CA GLY A 337 24.27 7.01 48.96
C GLY A 337 23.54 8.34 48.65
N GLY A 338 22.44 8.62 49.37
CA GLY A 338 21.68 9.87 49.23
C GLY A 338 20.27 9.71 48.63
N TRP A 339 19.71 10.81 48.13
CA TRP A 339 18.43 10.87 47.42
C TRP A 339 18.71 10.63 45.94
N HIS A 340 18.00 9.73 45.26
CA HIS A 340 18.29 9.40 43.87
C HIS A 340 17.03 9.21 43.02
N PHE A 341 17.23 9.48 41.74
CA PHE A 341 16.31 9.15 40.66
C PHE A 341 17.08 8.35 39.61
N GLY A 342 16.49 7.29 39.05
CA GLY A 342 17.26 6.33 38.27
C GLY A 342 16.48 5.64 37.17
N GLY A 343 17.08 5.54 35.99
CA GLY A 343 16.57 4.70 34.89
C GLY A 343 17.51 3.54 34.65
N GLY A 344 17.05 2.27 34.73
CA GLY A 344 17.96 1.13 34.51
C GLY A 344 18.58 1.13 33.12
N ALA A 345 17.88 1.64 32.10
CA ALA A 345 18.44 1.91 30.77
C ALA A 345 18.59 3.41 30.50
N ILE A 346 17.50 4.17 30.58
CA ILE A 346 17.44 5.57 30.14
C ILE A 346 17.00 6.47 31.29
N PHE A 347 17.75 7.55 31.51
CA PHE A 347 17.33 8.67 32.33
C PHE A 347 17.23 9.92 31.46
N MET A 348 16.09 10.62 31.53
CA MET A 348 15.90 11.91 30.88
C MET A 348 15.37 12.95 31.86
N SER A 349 15.82 14.21 31.77
CA SER A 349 15.22 15.32 32.53
C SER A 349 15.37 16.66 31.80
N GLY A 350 14.42 17.57 32.01
CA GLY A 350 14.47 18.97 31.56
C GLY A 350 15.14 19.91 32.57
N LEU A 351 15.42 19.42 33.79
CA LEU A 351 16.12 20.19 34.82
C LEU A 351 17.62 20.32 34.52
N THR A 352 18.19 21.44 34.97
CA THR A 352 19.65 21.62 35.02
C THR A 352 20.26 20.73 36.10
N VAL A 353 21.56 20.45 35.98
CA VAL A 353 22.30 19.51 36.85
C VAL A 353 22.30 19.93 38.33
N ASP A 354 22.04 21.20 38.64
CA ASP A 354 21.91 21.73 40.01
C ASP A 354 20.52 21.50 40.62
N GLY A 355 19.60 20.90 39.86
CA GLY A 355 18.21 20.73 40.26
C GLY A 355 17.46 22.05 40.41
N SER A 356 17.99 23.16 39.88
CA SER A 356 17.33 24.46 39.93
C SER A 356 16.27 24.58 38.83
N SER A 357 15.17 25.26 39.15
CA SER A 357 14.11 25.59 38.19
C SER A 357 14.45 26.80 37.32
N LYS A 358 15.67 27.34 37.40
CA LYS A 358 16.13 28.51 36.65
C LYS A 358 16.82 28.02 35.38
N ASN A 359 16.25 28.32 34.21
CA ASN A 359 16.64 27.83 32.86
C ASN A 359 16.23 26.40 32.53
N GLN A 360 14.94 26.07 32.71
CA GLN A 360 14.38 24.80 32.24
C GLN A 360 14.21 24.80 30.72
N THR A 361 14.78 23.81 30.05
CA THR A 361 14.53 23.50 28.63
C THR A 361 13.73 22.22 28.57
N LYS A 362 12.66 22.21 27.77
CA LYS A 362 11.83 21.01 27.61
C LYS A 362 12.66 19.89 26.97
N SER A 363 12.81 18.77 27.67
CA SER A 363 13.44 17.57 27.11
C SER A 363 12.38 16.68 26.45
N THR A 364 12.73 15.94 25.39
CA THR A 364 11.78 15.08 24.68
C THR A 364 12.39 13.72 24.34
N LEU A 365 11.76 12.65 24.81
CA LEU A 365 12.04 11.27 24.46
C LEU A 365 10.98 10.78 23.48
N THR A 366 11.39 10.34 22.30
CA THR A 366 10.50 9.71 21.33
C THR A 366 10.98 8.30 21.06
N ILE A 367 10.12 7.32 21.33
CA ILE A 367 10.36 5.91 21.05
C ILE A 367 9.34 5.46 20.02
N ILE A 368 9.83 5.03 18.88
CA ILE A 368 9.05 4.41 17.80
C ILE A 368 9.29 2.91 17.81
N LYS A 369 10.54 2.48 18.01
CA LYS A 369 10.90 1.06 18.05
C LYS A 369 12.04 0.82 19.02
N ALA A 370 11.78 0.06 20.07
CA ALA A 370 12.82 -0.31 21.03
C ALA A 370 12.41 -1.52 21.88
N THR A 371 13.41 -2.32 22.26
CA THR A 371 13.24 -3.42 23.22
C THR A 371 14.04 -3.11 24.48
N PHE A 372 13.38 -3.16 25.63
CA PHE A 372 13.96 -3.01 26.95
C PHE A 372 13.78 -4.31 27.73
N THR A 373 14.87 -5.04 27.96
CA THR A 373 14.82 -6.35 28.64
C THR A 373 15.78 -6.43 29.81
N GLY A 374 15.28 -6.81 30.99
CA GLY A 374 16.15 -7.09 32.15
C GLY A 374 16.90 -5.87 32.69
N ASN A 375 16.51 -4.65 32.33
CA ASN A 375 17.18 -3.45 32.86
C ASN A 375 16.76 -3.22 34.31
N GLU A 376 17.67 -2.69 35.11
CA GLU A 376 17.45 -2.58 36.55
C GLU A 376 17.86 -1.21 37.12
N ALA A 377 16.92 -0.53 37.75
CA ALA A 377 17.18 0.61 38.61
C ALA A 377 17.26 0.13 40.07
N LYS A 378 18.47 0.08 40.62
CA LYS A 378 18.73 -0.46 41.96
C LYS A 378 18.62 0.63 43.02
N ASN A 379 18.49 0.19 44.27
CA ASN A 379 18.68 1.03 45.45
C ASN A 379 19.69 0.35 46.40
N THR A 380 20.51 1.13 47.10
CA THR A 380 21.58 0.62 47.96
C THR A 380 21.52 1.12 49.40
N PHE A 381 20.43 1.77 49.83
CA PHE A 381 20.42 2.45 51.14
C PHE A 381 19.24 2.10 52.05
N ASP A 382 19.53 2.14 53.35
CA ASP A 382 18.62 1.87 54.46
C ASP A 382 18.40 3.13 55.28
N LEU A 383 17.15 3.45 55.60
CA LEU A 383 16.69 4.49 56.54
C LEU A 383 16.56 5.94 55.99
N GLY A 384 15.33 6.46 56.02
CA GLY A 384 15.07 7.90 56.15
C GLY A 384 14.12 8.56 55.16
N GLY A 385 12.96 7.98 54.82
CA GLY A 385 11.78 8.73 54.37
C GLY A 385 11.93 9.67 53.15
N GLY A 386 12.89 9.41 52.25
CA GLY A 386 13.10 10.24 51.07
C GLY A 386 12.07 10.02 49.96
N GLN A 387 11.87 11.05 49.12
CA GLN A 387 11.23 10.94 47.81
C GLN A 387 12.24 10.34 46.83
N TYR A 388 11.96 9.12 46.37
CA TYR A 388 12.73 8.40 45.34
C TYR A 388 11.82 8.10 44.16
N GLY A 389 12.39 8.14 42.95
CA GLY A 389 11.69 7.79 41.72
C GLY A 389 12.62 7.00 40.81
N ASP A 390 12.28 5.75 40.59
CA ASP A 390 13.08 4.82 39.79
C ASP A 390 12.19 4.30 38.67
N GLY A 391 12.74 4.13 37.47
CA GLY A 391 12.09 3.44 36.37
C GLY A 391 12.99 2.29 35.93
N GLY A 392 12.52 1.05 36.01
CA GLY A 392 13.41 -0.10 35.82
C GLY A 392 14.08 -0.13 34.45
N ALA A 393 13.40 0.37 33.42
CA ALA A 393 14.02 0.71 32.14
C ALA A 393 14.17 2.23 31.97
N VAL A 394 13.09 3.00 32.12
CA VAL A 394 13.08 4.43 31.75
C VAL A 394 12.59 5.29 32.92
N PHE A 395 13.40 6.29 33.27
CA PHE A 395 12.99 7.37 34.15
C PHE A 395 12.88 8.68 33.37
N LEU A 396 11.73 9.35 33.51
CA LEU A 396 11.46 10.66 32.93
C LEU A 396 11.28 11.71 34.05
N GLY A 397 12.26 12.58 34.20
CA GLY A 397 12.27 13.69 35.15
C GLY A 397 11.56 14.94 34.62
N TRP A 398 11.30 15.89 35.53
CA TRP A 398 10.54 17.12 35.33
C TRP A 398 10.79 17.88 34.02
N ASN A 399 9.76 18.60 33.57
CA ASN A 399 9.74 19.41 32.35
C ASN A 399 10.19 18.62 31.10
N SER A 400 9.74 17.37 31.03
CA SER A 400 10.06 16.48 29.92
C SER A 400 8.80 15.88 29.32
N THR A 401 8.90 15.50 28.06
CA THR A 401 7.85 14.78 27.36
C THR A 401 8.39 13.44 26.87
N MET A 402 7.62 12.37 27.09
CA MET A 402 7.88 11.07 26.48
C MET A 402 6.77 10.73 25.50
N ILE A 403 7.14 10.15 24.38
CA ILE A 403 6.25 9.73 23.31
C ILE A 403 6.56 8.28 23.00
N LEU A 404 5.58 7.40 23.18
CA LEU A 404 5.63 5.97 22.86
C LEU A 404 4.65 5.71 21.71
N GLN A 405 5.16 5.63 20.49
CA GLN A 405 4.35 5.53 19.27
C GLN A 405 4.98 4.62 18.23
N GLY A 406 5.01 3.32 18.54
CA GLY A 406 5.40 2.27 17.60
C GLY A 406 4.21 1.69 16.84
N GLN A 407 4.51 0.90 15.81
CA GLN A 407 3.52 -0.02 15.24
C GLN A 407 3.38 -1.26 16.14
N GLN A 408 2.46 -2.14 15.77
CA GLN A 408 2.18 -3.40 16.46
C GLN A 408 3.46 -4.17 16.84
N GLY A 409 3.72 -4.30 18.13
CA GLY A 409 4.85 -5.04 18.73
C GLY A 409 6.22 -4.36 18.64
N GLU A 410 6.31 -3.10 18.21
CA GLU A 410 7.60 -2.44 18.00
C GLU A 410 8.26 -1.90 19.28
N ILE A 411 7.49 -1.69 20.35
CA ILE A 411 7.99 -1.24 21.65
C ILE A 411 7.68 -2.28 22.71
N SER A 412 8.72 -2.82 23.36
CA SER A 412 8.55 -3.81 24.42
C SER A 412 9.38 -3.51 25.66
N PHE A 413 8.76 -3.70 26.81
CA PHE A 413 9.37 -3.67 28.14
C PHE A 413 9.16 -5.03 28.79
N THR A 414 10.23 -5.80 28.93
CA THR A 414 10.19 -7.17 29.43
C THR A 414 11.13 -7.35 30.60
N ASP A 415 10.64 -7.90 31.71
CA ASP A 415 11.45 -8.30 32.86
C ASP A 415 12.36 -7.17 33.43
N ASN A 416 11.96 -5.91 33.28
CA ASN A 416 12.70 -4.80 33.88
C ASN A 416 12.34 -4.69 35.36
N LYS A 417 13.30 -4.25 36.18
CA LYS A 417 13.14 -4.18 37.62
C LYS A 417 13.46 -2.79 38.18
N ALA A 418 12.61 -2.31 39.07
CA ALA A 418 12.87 -1.11 39.85
C ALA A 418 12.77 -1.41 41.34
N ALA A 419 13.69 -0.84 42.11
CA ALA A 419 13.72 -0.97 43.56
C ALA A 419 12.62 -0.18 44.30
N ARG A 420 11.79 0.62 43.59
CA ARG A 420 10.67 1.33 44.25
C ARG A 420 9.47 1.57 43.36
N LEU A 421 9.62 2.32 42.27
CA LEU A 421 8.48 2.77 41.46
C LEU A 421 8.63 2.28 40.02
N GLY A 422 7.57 2.21 39.23
CA GLY A 422 7.62 2.03 37.78
C GLY A 422 8.56 0.92 37.28
N GLY A 423 8.17 -0.34 37.44
CA GLY A 423 9.04 -1.50 37.15
C GLY A 423 9.61 -1.51 35.73
N ALA A 424 8.88 -0.98 34.74
CA ALA A 424 9.49 -0.59 33.47
C ALA A 424 9.73 0.92 33.38
N VAL A 425 8.70 1.72 33.65
CA VAL A 425 8.74 3.16 33.39
C VAL A 425 8.20 3.95 34.56
N TYR A 426 8.93 5.01 34.93
CA TYR A 426 8.48 5.98 35.92
C TYR A 426 8.65 7.42 35.43
N THR A 427 7.70 8.27 35.78
CA THR A 427 7.66 9.67 35.35
C THR A 427 7.36 10.61 36.52
N GLU A 428 8.06 11.74 36.58
CA GLU A 428 7.92 12.75 37.64
C GLU A 428 6.87 13.83 37.33
N GLU A 429 6.63 14.72 38.29
CA GLU A 429 5.78 15.90 38.10
C GLU A 429 6.24 16.78 36.92
N ASP A 430 5.32 17.60 36.38
CA ASP A 430 5.58 18.46 35.21
C ASP A 430 6.10 17.69 33.98
N THR A 431 5.80 16.39 33.90
CA THR A 431 6.04 15.58 32.71
C THR A 431 4.74 15.22 32.01
N VAL A 432 4.87 14.94 30.72
CA VAL A 432 3.75 14.43 29.91
C VAL A 432 4.22 13.19 29.18
N THR A 433 3.53 12.07 29.37
CA THR A 433 3.71 10.85 28.58
C THR A 433 2.57 10.69 27.62
N TYR A 434 2.92 10.56 26.36
CA TYR A 434 2.06 10.27 25.23
C TYR A 434 2.21 8.79 24.89
N MET A 435 1.16 7.99 25.11
CA MET A 435 1.26 6.53 25.02
C MET A 435 0.26 5.94 24.02
N ALA A 436 0.75 5.27 22.97
CA ALA A 436 -0.06 4.52 22.00
C ALA A 436 -0.78 3.31 22.63
N GLN A 437 -1.52 2.55 21.81
CA GLN A 437 -2.22 1.34 22.26
C GLN A 437 -1.27 0.40 23.01
N SER A 438 -1.52 0.22 24.31
CA SER A 438 -0.60 -0.48 25.20
C SER A 438 -1.26 -1.64 25.91
N PHE A 439 -0.52 -2.73 26.04
CA PHE A 439 -0.94 -3.92 26.76
C PHE A 439 0.03 -4.19 27.92
N MET A 440 -0.52 -4.36 29.13
CA MET A 440 0.24 -4.58 30.36
C MET A 440 -0.22 -5.87 31.02
N SER A 441 0.65 -6.87 31.09
CA SER A 441 0.34 -8.17 31.68
C SER A 441 1.49 -8.77 32.47
N ASN A 442 1.18 -9.63 33.45
CA ASN A 442 2.19 -10.35 34.23
C ASN A 442 3.22 -9.45 34.92
N ASN A 443 2.92 -8.18 35.12
CA ASN A 443 3.77 -7.27 35.87
C ASN A 443 3.44 -7.37 37.36
N THR A 444 4.43 -7.16 38.20
CA THR A 444 4.32 -7.38 39.65
C THR A 444 4.77 -6.16 40.43
N THR A 445 4.14 -5.95 41.58
CA THR A 445 4.51 -4.85 42.47
C THR A 445 4.30 -5.20 43.94
N GLY A 446 5.07 -4.57 44.83
CA GLY A 446 4.93 -4.79 46.29
C GLY A 446 3.63 -4.28 46.89
N HIS A 447 3.23 -3.06 46.53
CA HIS A 447 2.15 -2.34 47.19
C HIS A 447 0.97 -2.04 46.25
N PHE A 448 1.17 -1.26 45.16
CA PHE A 448 0.04 -0.76 44.37
C PHE A 448 0.25 -0.77 42.86
N GLY A 449 -0.79 -1.12 42.11
CA GLY A 449 -0.82 -0.94 40.66
C GLY A 449 0.19 -1.84 39.96
N GLY A 450 -0.02 -3.16 39.95
CA GLY A 450 0.87 -4.09 39.26
C GLY A 450 1.00 -3.75 37.76
N GLY A 451 -0.10 -3.32 37.13
CA GLY A 451 -0.09 -2.71 35.80
C GLY A 451 0.29 -1.23 35.86
N LEU A 452 -0.74 -0.36 35.97
CA LEU A 452 -0.60 1.10 35.96
C LEU A 452 -0.87 1.70 37.34
N TRP A 453 0.03 2.56 37.80
CA TRP A 453 -0.13 3.34 39.03
C TRP A 453 0.00 4.85 38.80
N LEU A 454 -0.97 5.60 39.33
CA LEU A 454 -0.99 7.07 39.32
C LEU A 454 -0.91 7.61 40.76
N CYS A 455 0.18 8.32 41.05
CA CYS A 455 0.50 8.93 42.33
C CYS A 455 -0.45 10.13 42.64
N PRO A 456 -0.49 10.72 43.84
CA PRO A 456 -1.40 11.83 44.16
C PRO A 456 -1.22 13.10 43.30
N SER A 457 -0.07 13.32 42.69
CA SER A 457 0.12 14.39 41.70
C SER A 457 -0.03 13.92 40.24
N GLY A 458 -0.08 12.60 40.02
CA GLY A 458 -0.24 11.99 38.71
C GLY A 458 -1.63 12.22 38.15
N GLN A 459 -1.69 12.44 36.83
CA GLN A 459 -2.93 12.67 36.10
C GLN A 459 -3.09 11.63 35.00
N GLY A 460 -4.16 10.84 35.09
CA GLY A 460 -4.63 10.03 33.98
C GLY A 460 -5.63 10.83 33.17
N ILE A 461 -5.31 11.13 31.92
CA ILE A 461 -6.23 11.84 31.02
C ILE A 461 -6.84 10.79 30.08
N SER A 462 -8.16 10.59 30.19
CA SER A 462 -8.94 9.57 29.47
C SER A 462 -8.56 9.45 27.98
N SER A 463 -8.47 8.19 27.54
CA SER A 463 -8.74 7.80 26.16
C SER A 463 -10.23 7.47 26.07
N LYS A 464 -11.05 8.26 25.38
CA LYS A 464 -12.41 7.85 25.01
C LYS A 464 -12.38 6.70 23.98
N GLY A 465 -11.77 5.54 24.28
CA GLY A 465 -11.62 4.42 23.35
C GLY A 465 -10.48 3.45 23.61
N ASN A 466 -10.35 2.97 24.85
CA ASN A 466 -9.65 1.71 25.18
C ASN A 466 -8.13 1.66 25.01
N SER A 467 -7.40 2.77 24.87
CA SER A 467 -5.97 2.75 24.48
C SER A 467 -5.01 1.98 25.41
N VAL A 468 -5.41 1.61 26.63
CA VAL A 468 -4.61 0.73 27.51
C VAL A 468 -5.46 -0.41 28.05
N ILE A 469 -4.91 -1.61 27.95
CA ILE A 469 -5.45 -2.83 28.57
C ILE A 469 -4.41 -3.31 29.57
N ALA A 470 -4.75 -3.29 30.86
CA ALA A 470 -3.95 -3.88 31.93
C ALA A 470 -4.73 -5.06 32.53
N VAL A 471 -4.19 -6.26 32.40
CA VAL A 471 -4.82 -7.52 32.87
C VAL A 471 -3.77 -8.51 33.36
N ASN A 472 -4.11 -9.35 34.32
CA ASN A 472 -3.21 -10.39 34.87
C ASN A 472 -1.92 -9.83 35.48
N ASN A 473 -1.96 -8.60 36.00
CA ASN A 473 -0.88 -8.08 36.81
C ASN A 473 -1.13 -8.42 38.29
N THR A 474 -0.17 -8.17 39.18
CA THR A 474 -0.29 -8.56 40.58
C THR A 474 0.33 -7.53 41.51
N ALA A 475 -0.41 -7.14 42.54
CA ALA A 475 0.10 -6.42 43.69
C ALA A 475 0.20 -7.37 44.89
N ASN A 476 1.40 -7.56 45.44
CA ASN A 476 1.64 -8.52 46.52
C ASN A 476 2.60 -7.95 47.56
N LEU A 477 2.16 -7.85 48.82
CA LEU A 477 3.01 -7.36 49.92
C LEU A 477 4.25 -8.22 50.17
N GLU A 478 4.24 -9.50 49.76
CA GLU A 478 5.45 -10.31 49.83
C GLU A 478 6.54 -9.85 48.88
N ASP A 479 6.24 -8.94 47.95
CA ASP A 479 7.16 -8.28 47.05
C ASP A 479 7.55 -6.87 47.52
N ASP A 480 6.89 -6.36 48.58
CA ASP A 480 7.19 -5.06 49.15
C ASP A 480 8.56 -5.04 49.85
N ARG A 481 9.44 -4.15 49.40
CA ARG A 481 10.78 -3.99 49.97
C ARG A 481 11.03 -2.55 50.38
N TYR A 482 11.69 -2.40 51.52
CA TYR A 482 12.38 -1.16 51.83
C TYR A 482 13.55 -0.95 50.84
N ALA A 483 14.03 0.29 50.76
CA ALA A 483 15.15 0.70 49.91
C ALA A 483 16.44 -0.13 50.10
N ASN A 484 16.57 -0.85 51.22
CA ASN A 484 17.69 -1.75 51.54
C ASN A 484 17.49 -3.19 51.02
N GLY A 485 16.40 -3.47 50.30
CA GLY A 485 16.02 -4.80 49.81
C GLY A 485 15.45 -5.76 50.86
N THR A 486 15.23 -5.32 52.10
CA THR A 486 14.53 -6.11 53.11
C THR A 486 13.03 -5.99 52.92
N LEU A 487 12.31 -7.09 53.19
CA LEU A 487 10.85 -7.08 53.29
C LEU A 487 10.41 -5.93 54.19
N ALA A 488 9.59 -5.03 53.65
CA ALA A 488 8.96 -4.01 54.46
C ALA A 488 8.09 -4.73 55.50
N SER A 489 8.51 -4.68 56.77
CA SER A 489 7.92 -5.53 57.81
C SER A 489 6.40 -5.37 57.86
N LEU A 490 5.67 -6.49 57.92
CA LEU A 490 4.30 -6.61 58.45
C LEU A 490 4.29 -6.15 59.93
N ASP A 491 4.52 -4.87 60.21
CA ASP A 491 4.53 -4.35 61.57
C ASP A 491 3.11 -4.37 62.10
N SER A 492 2.78 -5.45 62.82
CA SER A 492 1.50 -5.74 63.45
C SER A 492 1.04 -4.69 64.47
N ARG A 493 1.83 -3.63 64.70
CA ARG A 493 1.57 -2.54 65.67
C ARG A 493 1.07 -1.24 65.03
N LYS A 494 1.03 -1.13 63.70
CA LYS A 494 0.48 0.05 62.97
C LYS A 494 -0.82 -0.31 62.23
N ALA A 495 -1.89 -0.61 62.96
CA ALA A 495 -3.20 -1.01 62.39
C ALA A 495 -3.12 -2.23 61.44
N PRO A 496 -4.24 -2.90 61.08
CA PRO A 496 -4.23 -3.82 59.94
C PRO A 496 -4.05 -2.95 58.68
N ILE A 497 -2.80 -2.66 58.32
CA ILE A 497 -2.46 -1.94 57.10
C ILE A 497 -3.09 -2.75 55.96
N SER A 498 -3.98 -2.13 55.19
CA SER A 498 -4.67 -2.77 54.07
C SER A 498 -3.64 -3.43 53.15
N GLY A 499 -3.92 -4.67 52.72
CA GLY A 499 -3.05 -5.45 51.83
C GLY A 499 -2.66 -4.70 50.54
N ALA A 500 -1.72 -5.27 49.79
CA ALA A 500 -1.43 -4.82 48.43
C ALA A 500 -2.72 -4.76 47.60
N ALA A 501 -2.83 -3.75 46.73
CA ALA A 501 -4.10 -3.39 46.13
C ALA A 501 -3.93 -2.81 44.72
N GLY A 502 -4.89 -3.09 43.84
CA GLY A 502 -4.84 -2.65 42.45
C GLY A 502 -3.87 -3.52 41.68
N ASP A 503 -4.21 -4.79 41.48
CA ASP A 503 -3.44 -5.72 40.67
C ASP A 503 -3.13 -5.10 39.31
N ASP A 504 -4.13 -4.54 38.63
CA ASP A 504 -4.01 -4.01 37.27
C ASP A 504 -3.98 -2.49 37.22
N PHE A 505 -4.70 -1.81 38.13
CA PHE A 505 -4.78 -0.35 38.14
C PHE A 505 -4.92 0.21 39.55
N ALA A 506 -4.16 1.27 39.85
CA ALA A 506 -4.31 2.04 41.07
C ALA A 506 -4.16 3.56 40.81
N ILE A 507 -5.06 4.37 41.37
CA ILE A 507 -5.00 5.83 41.32
C ILE A 507 -5.26 6.43 42.70
N MET A 508 -4.41 7.36 43.11
CA MET A 508 -4.51 8.04 44.40
C MET A 508 -5.28 9.37 44.29
N SER A 509 -5.88 9.81 45.39
CA SER A 509 -6.60 11.08 45.50
C SER A 509 -5.63 12.25 45.28
N PRO A 510 -6.01 13.26 44.47
CA PRO A 510 -5.21 14.45 44.27
C PRO A 510 -4.93 15.21 45.57
N THR A 511 -3.67 15.57 45.84
CA THR A 511 -3.28 16.33 47.06
C THR A 511 -3.05 17.83 46.80
N LYS A 512 -3.03 18.29 45.54
CA LYS A 512 -2.80 19.70 45.18
C LYS A 512 -4.10 20.40 44.74
N PRO A 513 -4.37 21.66 45.16
CA PRO A 513 -5.53 22.42 44.70
C PRO A 513 -5.56 22.57 43.18
N GLY A 514 -6.73 22.41 42.57
CA GLY A 514 -6.93 22.61 41.12
C GLY A 514 -6.60 21.40 40.23
N ILE A 515 -6.11 20.29 40.78
CA ILE A 515 -5.94 19.03 40.03
C ILE A 515 -7.24 18.22 40.09
N SER A 516 -7.79 17.86 38.93
CA SER A 516 -8.91 16.92 38.81
C SER A 516 -8.50 15.75 37.92
N ASN A 517 -8.61 14.54 38.45
CA ASN A 517 -8.34 13.32 37.71
C ASN A 517 -9.65 12.73 37.16
N SER A 518 -9.73 12.60 35.84
CA SER A 518 -10.81 11.90 35.14
C SER A 518 -10.22 10.84 34.23
N TYR A 519 -10.16 9.61 34.73
CA TYR A 519 -9.65 8.46 33.99
C TYR A 519 -10.82 7.55 33.58
N GLU A 520 -10.85 7.14 32.31
CA GLU A 520 -11.85 6.24 31.76
C GLU A 520 -11.20 4.89 31.52
N LEU A 521 -11.68 3.87 32.22
CA LEU A 521 -11.16 2.52 32.08
C LEU A 521 -11.77 1.89 30.83
N SER A 522 -10.91 1.25 30.04
CA SER A 522 -11.32 0.42 28.92
C SER A 522 -12.25 -0.70 29.39
N SER A 523 -13.47 -0.77 28.86
CA SER A 523 -14.33 -1.94 29.02
C SER A 523 -14.43 -2.78 27.74
N THR A 524 -13.93 -2.24 26.63
CA THR A 524 -14.13 -2.77 25.28
C THR A 524 -12.79 -3.03 24.57
N GLY A 525 -12.85 -3.80 23.48
CA GLY A 525 -11.67 -4.19 22.71
C GLY A 525 -11.08 -3.10 21.82
N TRP A 526 -10.08 -3.47 21.01
CA TRP A 526 -9.54 -2.64 19.92
C TRP A 526 -10.09 -3.08 18.56
N GLY A 527 -10.31 -2.13 17.65
CA GLY A 527 -10.80 -2.39 16.30
C GLY A 527 -12.22 -2.95 16.28
N ASN A 528 -12.41 -4.11 15.66
CA ASN A 528 -13.74 -4.72 15.47
C ASN A 528 -14.45 -5.11 16.79
N ASP A 529 -13.70 -5.18 17.90
CA ASP A 529 -14.21 -5.54 19.23
C ASP A 529 -14.51 -4.30 20.11
N GLU A 530 -14.42 -3.08 19.58
CA GLU A 530 -14.68 -1.81 20.30
C GLU A 530 -16.10 -1.69 20.86
N ASN A 531 -17.02 -2.56 20.45
CA ASN A 531 -18.38 -2.66 20.98
C ASN A 531 -18.61 -3.87 21.89
N THR A 532 -17.64 -4.77 21.99
CA THR A 532 -17.72 -5.99 22.80
C THR A 532 -17.05 -5.75 24.15
N GLN A 533 -17.76 -6.03 25.24
CA GLN A 533 -17.14 -5.98 26.57
C GLN A 533 -16.14 -7.14 26.69
N VAL A 534 -14.85 -6.81 26.76
CA VAL A 534 -13.75 -7.80 26.86
C VAL A 534 -12.92 -7.63 28.13
N VAL A 535 -13.03 -6.48 28.80
CA VAL A 535 -12.39 -6.21 30.10
C VAL A 535 -13.46 -6.06 31.16
N HIS A 536 -13.34 -6.82 32.24
CA HIS A 536 -14.21 -6.69 33.41
C HIS A 536 -13.40 -6.20 34.60
N TRP A 537 -13.77 -5.05 35.16
CA TRP A 537 -13.07 -4.43 36.29
C TRP A 537 -13.75 -4.74 37.62
N TYR A 538 -12.96 -5.17 38.59
CA TYR A 538 -13.35 -5.50 39.95
C TYR A 538 -12.56 -4.63 40.92
N GLN A 539 -13.21 -4.13 41.96
CA GLN A 539 -12.48 -3.48 43.04
C GLN A 539 -11.68 -4.51 43.84
N ASP A 540 -10.39 -4.26 44.03
CA ASP A 540 -9.49 -5.14 44.77
C ASP A 540 -8.64 -4.33 45.77
N GLY A 541 -8.73 -4.70 47.05
CA GLY A 541 -8.04 -3.98 48.12
C GLY A 541 -8.60 -2.58 48.39
N THR A 542 -7.85 -1.77 49.14
CA THR A 542 -8.24 -0.39 49.50
C THR A 542 -7.00 0.46 49.74
N LEU A 543 -6.92 1.62 49.10
CA LEU A 543 -5.92 2.64 49.42
C LEU A 543 -6.39 3.45 50.62
N THR A 544 -5.68 3.34 51.74
CA THR A 544 -5.91 4.12 52.96
C THR A 544 -4.89 5.24 53.18
N LYS A 545 -5.19 6.20 54.07
CA LYS A 545 -4.24 7.27 54.47
C LYS A 545 -2.95 6.76 55.14
N TYR A 546 -2.91 5.49 55.57
CA TYR A 546 -1.77 4.86 56.26
C TYR A 546 -1.00 3.87 55.37
N THR A 547 -1.30 3.82 54.07
CA THR A 547 -0.93 2.64 53.24
C THR A 547 0.50 2.64 52.73
N ASP A 548 1.30 3.70 52.88
CA ASP A 548 2.71 3.62 52.47
C ASP A 548 3.64 4.59 53.20
N GLY A 549 4.94 4.30 53.09
CA GLY A 549 6.04 5.15 53.53
C GLY A 549 6.20 6.49 52.79
N LEU A 550 5.15 7.02 52.12
CA LEU A 550 5.15 8.38 51.56
C LEU A 550 4.54 9.42 52.51
N SER A 551 3.98 9.01 53.66
CA SER A 551 3.42 9.89 54.70
C SER A 551 2.46 10.95 54.14
N ILE A 552 1.37 10.48 53.55
CA ILE A 552 0.26 11.31 53.03
C ILE A 552 -0.38 12.17 54.15
N ASP A 553 -0.12 11.84 55.41
CA ASP A 553 -0.57 12.51 56.64
C ASP A 553 -0.29 14.03 56.69
N SER A 554 0.79 14.50 56.05
CA SER A 554 1.13 15.94 56.03
C SER A 554 0.39 16.77 54.98
N LEU A 555 -0.21 16.12 53.97
CA LEU A 555 -0.81 16.78 52.80
C LEU A 555 -2.35 16.83 52.84
N LEU A 556 -2.99 16.08 53.76
CA LEU A 556 -4.45 15.98 53.87
C LEU A 556 -5.05 16.70 55.10
N ASN A 557 -4.22 17.38 55.91
CA ASN A 557 -4.62 17.95 57.20
C ASN A 557 -5.37 19.30 57.12
N ASP A 558 -5.68 19.82 55.93
CA ASP A 558 -6.42 21.08 55.80
C ASP A 558 -7.88 20.84 55.39
N ALA A 559 -8.81 21.45 56.12
CA ALA A 559 -10.26 21.32 55.93
C ALA A 559 -10.75 21.89 54.59
N ASP A 560 -9.88 22.58 53.84
CA ASP A 560 -10.16 23.18 52.53
C ASP A 560 -9.85 22.27 51.32
N HIS A 561 -9.22 21.09 51.51
CA HIS A 561 -9.06 20.10 50.45
C HIS A 561 -10.30 19.21 50.32
N ASP A 562 -11.40 19.79 49.88
CA ASP A 562 -12.55 19.04 49.38
C ASP A 562 -12.04 18.18 48.20
N ASN A 563 -11.84 16.86 48.43
CA ASN A 563 -11.40 15.85 47.44
C ASN A 563 -12.43 15.64 46.30
N LYS A 564 -12.83 16.73 45.64
CA LYS A 564 -13.85 16.79 44.58
C LYS A 564 -13.32 16.38 43.21
N GLY A 565 -12.05 15.94 43.13
CA GLY A 565 -11.33 15.83 41.87
C GLY A 565 -11.16 14.42 41.31
N LEU A 566 -11.44 13.35 42.04
CA LEU A 566 -11.28 11.97 41.54
C LEU A 566 -12.59 11.52 40.86
N SER A 567 -12.52 11.04 39.62
CA SER A 567 -13.66 10.48 38.90
C SER A 567 -13.24 9.37 37.93
N VAL A 568 -13.99 8.27 37.94
CA VAL A 568 -13.99 7.27 36.86
C VAL A 568 -15.27 7.48 36.05
N ALA A 569 -15.18 7.43 34.72
CA ALA A 569 -16.30 7.74 33.83
C ALA A 569 -17.53 6.84 34.04
N SER A 570 -18.72 7.37 33.76
CA SER A 570 -20.02 6.71 34.02
C SER A 570 -20.32 5.50 33.12
N ASN A 571 -19.55 5.26 32.07
CA ASN A 571 -19.72 4.14 31.14
C ASN A 571 -18.79 2.95 31.44
N SER A 572 -17.91 3.04 32.44
CA SER A 572 -17.10 1.90 32.87
C SER A 572 -17.94 0.95 33.74
N THR A 573 -18.10 -0.30 33.31
CA THR A 573 -18.75 -1.35 34.11
C THR A 573 -17.77 -1.86 35.17
N ARG A 574 -18.14 -1.73 36.45
CA ARG A 574 -17.36 -2.19 37.60
C ARG A 574 -18.19 -3.07 38.50
N TYR A 575 -17.58 -4.13 39.01
CA TYR A 575 -18.19 -5.01 39.99
C TYR A 575 -17.57 -4.79 41.38
N ALA A 576 -18.37 -5.01 42.42
CA ALA A 576 -17.87 -5.21 43.77
C ALA A 576 -16.97 -6.45 43.84
N SER A 577 -16.27 -6.67 44.95
CA SER A 577 -15.59 -7.94 45.21
C SER A 577 -16.63 -9.09 45.18
N GLY A 578 -16.85 -9.71 44.01
CA GLY A 578 -17.98 -10.60 43.71
C GLY A 578 -18.62 -10.33 42.33
N THR A 579 -19.89 -10.72 42.13
CA THR A 579 -20.65 -10.53 40.87
C THR A 579 -21.61 -9.34 40.89
N GLU A 580 -21.72 -8.61 42.00
CA GLU A 580 -22.65 -7.47 42.12
C GLU A 580 -22.12 -6.25 41.36
N GLU A 581 -22.92 -5.73 40.44
CA GLU A 581 -22.61 -4.55 39.63
C GLU A 581 -22.82 -3.26 40.46
N TYR A 582 -21.83 -2.36 40.48
CA TYR A 582 -22.04 -1.01 41.01
C TYR A 582 -22.75 -0.15 39.98
N SER A 583 -23.65 0.74 40.42
CA SER A 583 -24.27 1.75 39.55
C SER A 583 -23.21 2.59 38.84
N SER A 584 -23.38 2.76 37.52
CA SER A 584 -22.62 3.71 36.69
C SER A 584 -22.58 5.10 37.33
N GLY A 585 -21.39 5.68 37.51
CA GLY A 585 -21.26 7.02 38.07
C GLY A 585 -19.85 7.40 38.55
N ILE A 586 -19.64 8.71 38.66
CA ILE A 586 -18.41 9.34 39.17
C ILE A 586 -18.07 8.77 40.56
N ILE A 587 -16.91 8.12 40.69
CA ILE A 587 -16.35 7.78 42.00
C ILE A 587 -15.81 9.05 42.65
N SER A 588 -16.65 9.81 43.35
CA SER A 588 -16.11 10.82 44.27
C SER A 588 -15.51 10.07 45.46
N SER A 589 -14.20 10.17 45.68
CA SER A 589 -13.60 9.80 46.96
C SER A 589 -14.07 10.81 48.01
N LYS A 590 -15.33 10.70 48.45
CA LYS A 590 -15.75 11.38 49.67
C LYS A 590 -14.92 10.77 50.78
N ASN A 591 -14.29 11.65 51.55
CA ASN A 591 -13.52 11.28 52.69
C ASN A 591 -14.47 10.69 53.75
N THR A 592 -14.84 9.41 53.63
CA THR A 592 -15.80 8.78 54.53
C THR A 592 -15.07 8.38 55.79
N SER A 593 -15.29 9.13 56.87
CA SER A 593 -14.89 8.69 58.21
C SER A 593 -15.58 7.35 58.52
N GLY A 594 -14.78 6.31 58.76
CA GLY A 594 -15.26 5.00 59.24
C GLY A 594 -15.11 3.88 58.21
N ILE A 595 -13.88 3.40 58.01
CA ILE A 595 -13.67 2.08 57.44
C ILE A 595 -14.12 1.05 58.48
N LYS A 596 -14.99 0.12 58.05
CA LYS A 596 -15.34 -1.07 58.81
C LYS A 596 -14.35 -2.17 58.45
N ASP A 597 -13.83 -2.88 59.45
CA ASP A 597 -13.03 -4.08 59.18
C ASP A 597 -13.88 -5.20 58.55
N ALA A 598 -13.24 -6.32 58.19
CA ALA A 598 -13.90 -7.49 57.59
C ALA A 598 -15.04 -8.08 58.44
N ASN A 599 -15.20 -7.65 59.70
CA ASN A 599 -16.26 -8.06 60.62
C ASN A 599 -17.35 -6.98 60.81
N GLY A 600 -17.29 -5.87 60.08
CA GLY A 600 -18.28 -4.80 60.15
C GLY A 600 -18.08 -3.81 61.30
N VAL A 601 -16.94 -3.83 62.01
CA VAL A 601 -16.66 -2.94 63.14
C VAL A 601 -16.01 -1.64 62.66
N VAL A 602 -16.61 -0.49 63.01
CA VAL A 602 -16.06 0.84 62.72
C VAL A 602 -14.84 1.09 63.62
N GLN A 603 -13.66 1.20 63.02
CA GLN A 603 -12.42 1.57 63.72
C GLN A 603 -12.38 3.09 64.00
N CYS A 604 -13.29 3.60 64.83
CA CYS A 604 -13.24 4.99 65.29
C CYS A 604 -13.75 5.09 66.75
N SER A 605 -12.86 4.98 67.73
CA SER A 605 -13.16 5.30 69.12
C SER A 605 -12.69 6.73 69.45
N GLY A 606 -13.59 7.71 69.32
CA GLY A 606 -13.54 8.93 70.13
C GLY A 606 -12.66 10.10 69.68
N ASN A 607 -11.83 9.98 68.63
CA ASN A 607 -11.10 11.13 68.06
C ASN A 607 -11.12 11.07 66.52
N THR A 608 -11.57 12.14 65.86
CA THR A 608 -11.76 12.17 64.40
C THR A 608 -10.44 12.12 63.59
N ALA A 609 -9.30 12.38 64.24
CA ALA A 609 -7.97 12.22 63.65
C ALA A 609 -7.56 10.75 63.41
N ASP A 610 -8.15 9.79 64.13
CA ASP A 610 -7.77 8.37 64.08
C ASP A 610 -8.59 7.54 63.07
N CYS A 611 -9.60 8.11 62.40
CA CYS A 611 -10.36 7.37 61.41
C CYS A 611 -9.51 7.14 60.14
N VAL A 612 -9.33 5.86 59.76
CA VAL A 612 -8.71 5.47 58.49
C VAL A 612 -9.60 5.99 57.35
N GLN A 613 -9.00 6.76 56.42
CA GLN A 613 -9.67 7.37 55.28
C GLN A 613 -9.25 6.63 54.01
N SER A 614 -10.19 6.32 53.12
CA SER A 614 -9.87 5.85 51.76
C SER A 614 -9.41 7.02 50.90
N VAL A 615 -8.27 6.88 50.22
CA VAL A 615 -7.58 7.96 49.50
C VAL A 615 -7.29 7.59 48.04
N GLY A 616 -8.10 6.73 47.43
CA GLY A 616 -7.91 6.36 46.02
C GLY A 616 -8.85 5.25 45.53
N VAL A 617 -8.56 4.76 44.33
CA VAL A 617 -9.27 3.66 43.65
C VAL A 617 -8.25 2.61 43.23
N THR A 618 -8.54 1.35 43.52
CA THR A 618 -7.73 0.18 43.16
C THR A 618 -8.59 -0.86 42.48
N LEU A 619 -8.12 -1.38 41.36
CA LEU A 619 -8.89 -2.30 40.52
C LEU A 619 -8.01 -3.44 39.96
N LYS A 620 -8.66 -4.59 39.86
CA LYS A 620 -8.26 -5.76 39.08
C LYS A 620 -9.11 -5.87 37.83
N ALA A 621 -8.54 -6.32 36.74
CA ALA A 621 -9.24 -6.64 35.51
C ALA A 621 -9.18 -8.15 35.22
N THR A 622 -10.25 -8.68 34.65
CA THR A 622 -10.25 -10.03 34.08
C THR A 622 -10.56 -9.99 32.60
N MET A 623 -9.87 -10.83 31.84
CA MET A 623 -10.05 -11.07 30.41
C MET A 623 -9.74 -12.54 30.12
N ASP A 624 -10.39 -13.14 29.12
CA ASP A 624 -10.04 -14.49 28.71
C ASP A 624 -8.63 -14.54 28.09
N THR A 625 -7.95 -15.67 28.26
CA THR A 625 -6.53 -15.81 27.90
C THR A 625 -6.27 -15.67 26.40
N ALA A 626 -7.17 -16.16 25.53
CA ALA A 626 -6.98 -16.11 24.09
C ALA A 626 -7.12 -14.67 23.57
N THR A 627 -8.09 -13.93 24.09
CA THR A 627 -8.28 -12.50 23.81
C THR A 627 -7.12 -11.67 24.33
N ALA A 628 -6.63 -11.96 25.55
CA ALA A 628 -5.44 -11.30 26.11
C ALA A 628 -4.21 -11.46 25.21
N GLN A 629 -3.92 -12.68 24.75
CA GLN A 629 -2.83 -12.94 23.81
C GLN A 629 -3.00 -12.22 22.48
N SER A 630 -4.24 -12.14 21.98
CA SER A 630 -4.57 -11.41 20.75
C SER A 630 -4.29 -9.90 20.89
N TYR A 631 -4.68 -9.29 22.01
CA TYR A 631 -4.41 -7.87 22.25
C TYR A 631 -2.94 -7.58 22.55
N GLU A 632 -2.25 -8.45 23.27
CA GLU A 632 -0.80 -8.33 23.46
C GLU A 632 -0.07 -8.29 22.12
N GLN A 633 -0.45 -9.16 21.18
CA GLN A 633 0.11 -9.16 19.83
C GLN A 633 -0.24 -7.91 19.05
N LYS A 634 -1.42 -7.31 19.26
CA LYS A 634 -1.91 -6.08 18.58
C LYS A 634 -1.35 -4.78 19.15
N ALA A 635 -0.82 -4.80 20.36
CA ALA A 635 -0.39 -3.60 21.05
C ALA A 635 0.83 -2.96 20.38
N ALA A 636 0.83 -1.63 20.30
CA ALA A 636 2.02 -0.88 19.91
C ALA A 636 3.11 -0.92 21.00
N VAL A 637 2.68 -0.96 22.27
CA VAL A 637 3.58 -1.03 23.43
C VAL A 637 3.18 -2.20 24.32
N VAL A 638 4.13 -3.09 24.60
CA VAL A 638 3.91 -4.24 25.49
C VAL A 638 4.74 -4.09 26.75
N PHE A 639 4.10 -4.23 27.90
CA PHE A 639 4.75 -4.33 29.21
C PHE A 639 4.47 -5.71 29.80
N THR A 640 5.49 -6.56 29.91
CA THR A 640 5.35 -7.91 30.47
C THR A 640 6.45 -8.27 31.45
N GLY A 641 6.10 -8.93 32.54
CA GLY A 641 7.07 -9.46 33.50
C GLY A 641 7.86 -8.41 34.29
N ASN A 642 7.52 -7.12 34.16
CA ASN A 642 8.24 -6.06 34.86
C ASN A 642 7.89 -6.05 36.35
N HIS A 643 8.81 -5.58 37.18
CA HIS A 643 8.69 -5.65 38.62
C HIS A 643 9.07 -4.33 39.29
N SER A 644 8.23 -3.90 40.23
CA SER A 644 8.56 -2.81 41.13
C SER A 644 8.47 -3.27 42.58
N ASP A 645 9.49 -3.01 43.39
CA ASP A 645 9.44 -3.42 44.80
C ASP A 645 8.35 -2.64 45.60
N ASN A 646 7.75 -1.55 45.06
CA ASN A 646 6.68 -0.82 45.76
C ASN A 646 5.47 -0.49 44.86
N ALA A 647 5.54 0.38 43.84
CA ALA A 647 4.33 0.74 43.08
C ALA A 647 4.52 0.93 41.56
N GLY A 648 3.52 0.54 40.77
CA GLY A 648 3.55 0.65 39.31
C GLY A 648 4.41 -0.43 38.68
N GLY A 649 3.99 -1.69 38.72
CA GLY A 649 4.80 -2.82 38.23
C GLY A 649 5.19 -2.69 36.76
N ALA A 650 4.28 -2.24 35.89
CA ALA A 650 4.63 -1.81 34.53
C ALA A 650 5.01 -0.32 34.49
N PHE A 651 4.05 0.54 34.87
CA PHE A 651 4.16 1.98 34.67
C PHE A 651 3.69 2.75 35.91
N GLY A 652 4.52 3.67 36.40
CA GLY A 652 4.19 4.60 37.48
C GLY A 652 4.29 6.07 37.04
N SER A 653 3.40 6.93 37.53
CA SER A 653 3.45 8.37 37.18
C SER A 653 3.08 9.32 38.30
N ASN A 654 3.92 10.33 38.50
CA ASN A 654 3.58 11.62 39.14
C ASN A 654 3.22 12.70 38.11
N GLY A 655 3.41 12.43 36.82
CA GLY A 655 3.13 13.35 35.71
C GLY A 655 1.76 13.12 35.07
N ALA A 656 1.54 13.75 33.92
CA ALA A 656 0.37 13.48 33.10
C ALA A 656 0.66 12.30 32.16
N VAL A 657 -0.21 11.29 32.18
CA VAL A 657 -0.22 10.25 31.15
C VAL A 657 -1.43 10.50 30.27
N VAL A 658 -1.14 10.84 29.02
CA VAL A 658 -2.10 11.04 27.96
C VAL A 658 -1.98 9.83 27.05
N PHE A 659 -3.02 9.03 27.04
CA PHE A 659 -3.10 7.93 26.11
C PHE A 659 -3.50 8.48 24.74
N ALA A 660 -2.87 7.94 23.69
CA ALA A 660 -3.14 8.30 22.30
C ALA A 660 -4.63 8.40 22.07
N SER A 661 -5.02 9.42 21.30
CA SER A 661 -6.42 9.62 20.97
C SER A 661 -7.01 8.30 20.52
N PRO A 662 -8.23 8.01 21.00
CA PRO A 662 -8.97 6.84 20.56
C PRO A 662 -9.38 6.93 19.09
N TYR A 663 -9.22 8.08 18.42
CA TYR A 663 -9.77 8.25 17.09
C TYR A 663 -8.92 7.53 16.06
N ASN A 664 -9.54 6.48 15.54
CA ASN A 664 -9.10 5.76 14.38
C ASN A 664 -9.99 6.11 13.17
N ALA A 665 -9.51 5.75 12.00
CA ALA A 665 -10.31 5.73 10.79
C ALA A 665 -9.95 4.47 10.02
N ALA A 666 -10.97 3.78 9.52
CA ALA A 666 -10.78 2.62 8.66
C ALA A 666 -11.74 2.71 7.48
N TRP A 667 -11.32 2.13 6.36
CA TRP A 667 -12.19 1.92 5.21
C TRP A 667 -11.78 0.66 4.47
N ARG A 668 -12.73 0.07 3.75
CA ARG A 668 -12.49 -1.10 2.94
C ARG A 668 -12.77 -0.80 1.48
N LYS A 669 -11.81 -1.11 0.63
CA LYS A 669 -11.91 -0.97 -0.82
C LYS A 669 -12.60 -2.19 -1.42
N VAL A 670 -13.65 -1.98 -2.20
CA VAL A 670 -14.43 -3.06 -2.83
C VAL A 670 -14.89 -2.64 -4.24
N SER A 671 -15.51 -3.56 -4.98
CA SER A 671 -16.19 -3.25 -6.25
C SER A 671 -17.56 -2.60 -6.01
N THR A 672 -17.90 -1.54 -6.75
CA THR A 672 -19.25 -0.92 -6.72
C THR A 672 -20.34 -1.93 -7.07
N GLN A 673 -20.07 -2.84 -8.01
CA GLN A 673 -21.03 -3.86 -8.43
C GLN A 673 -21.32 -4.85 -7.29
N ASP A 674 -20.29 -5.22 -6.54
CA ASP A 674 -20.43 -6.17 -5.43
C ASP A 674 -21.13 -5.50 -4.23
N LEU A 675 -20.88 -4.21 -3.99
CA LEU A 675 -21.64 -3.39 -3.04
C LEU A 675 -23.13 -3.31 -3.38
N GLN A 676 -23.48 -3.09 -4.65
CA GLN A 676 -24.89 -3.00 -5.06
C GLN A 676 -25.60 -4.35 -5.00
N SER A 677 -24.91 -5.44 -5.37
CA SER A 677 -25.49 -6.79 -5.33
C SER A 677 -25.66 -7.33 -3.91
N SER A 678 -24.71 -7.06 -3.02
CA SER A 678 -24.80 -7.39 -1.58
C SER A 678 -25.91 -6.64 -0.84
N GLN A 679 -26.34 -5.47 -1.32
CA GLN A 679 -27.50 -4.76 -0.77
C GLN A 679 -28.86 -5.37 -1.22
N SER A 680 -28.86 -6.23 -2.24
CA SER A 680 -30.09 -6.80 -2.83
C SER A 680 -30.52 -8.15 -2.23
N THR A 681 -29.66 -8.79 -1.43
CA THR A 681 -29.94 -10.08 -0.80
C THR A 681 -30.75 -9.88 0.49
N LYS A 682 -31.84 -10.66 0.64
CA LYS A 682 -32.65 -10.68 1.86
C LYS A 682 -31.77 -11.04 3.06
N SER A 683 -31.98 -10.37 4.19
CA SER A 683 -31.30 -10.58 5.47
C SER A 683 -31.03 -12.07 5.75
N GLY A 684 -29.76 -12.48 5.72
CA GLY A 684 -29.34 -13.85 6.08
C GLY A 684 -28.13 -14.41 5.34
N ASP A 685 -27.69 -13.82 4.23
CA ASP A 685 -26.46 -14.24 3.54
C ASP A 685 -25.28 -13.33 3.95
N SER A 686 -24.23 -13.92 4.52
CA SER A 686 -23.30 -13.26 5.46
C SER A 686 -21.90 -12.94 4.89
N SER A 687 -21.73 -12.87 3.57
CA SER A 687 -20.41 -12.60 3.00
C SER A 687 -20.28 -11.15 2.52
N ASP A 688 -19.44 -10.37 3.21
CA ASP A 688 -18.99 -9.05 2.74
C ASP A 688 -18.36 -9.13 1.34
N PRO A 689 -18.52 -8.12 0.47
CA PRO A 689 -17.81 -8.01 -0.80
C PRO A 689 -16.30 -8.22 -0.68
N GLN A 690 -15.68 -8.86 -1.67
CA GLN A 690 -14.24 -9.07 -1.70
C GLN A 690 -13.48 -7.73 -1.70
N ALA A 691 -12.45 -7.65 -0.87
CA ALA A 691 -11.61 -6.47 -0.77
C ALA A 691 -10.65 -6.35 -1.96
N LEU A 692 -10.32 -5.13 -2.37
CA LEU A 692 -9.48 -4.84 -3.53
C LEU A 692 -8.13 -4.23 -3.12
N ALA A 693 -7.05 -4.95 -3.42
CA ALA A 693 -5.69 -4.52 -3.11
C ALA A 693 -5.16 -3.40 -4.02
N GLY A 694 -4.22 -2.62 -3.50
CA GLY A 694 -3.35 -1.73 -4.25
C GLY A 694 -3.86 -0.31 -4.47
N SER A 695 -4.87 0.13 -3.71
CA SER A 695 -5.29 1.53 -3.73
C SER A 695 -4.36 2.44 -2.91
N GLU A 696 -4.26 3.70 -3.30
CA GLU A 696 -3.53 4.75 -2.59
C GLU A 696 -4.46 5.94 -2.35
N TRP A 697 -4.30 6.57 -1.20
CA TRP A 697 -5.19 7.60 -0.70
C TRP A 697 -4.41 8.80 -0.19
N THR A 698 -5.01 9.97 -0.34
CA THR A 698 -4.57 11.20 0.29
C THR A 698 -5.60 11.63 1.33
N LEU A 699 -5.14 11.79 2.57
CA LEU A 699 -5.90 12.28 3.69
C LEU A 699 -5.52 13.74 3.96
N ILE A 700 -6.51 14.62 4.07
CA ILE A 700 -6.35 16.07 4.16
C ILE A 700 -7.16 16.61 5.34
N ILE A 701 -6.58 17.56 6.07
CA ILE A 701 -7.28 18.34 7.10
C ILE A 701 -6.68 19.74 7.19
N LYS A 702 -7.55 20.77 7.28
CA LYS A 702 -7.11 22.14 7.52
C LYS A 702 -6.91 22.40 9.00
N GLN A 703 -6.01 23.33 9.32
CA GLN A 703 -5.71 23.74 10.69
C GLN A 703 -6.97 24.14 11.48
N SER A 704 -7.91 24.83 10.83
CA SER A 704 -9.20 25.29 11.38
C SER A 704 -10.21 24.15 11.63
N GLN A 705 -10.00 22.99 11.00
CA GLN A 705 -10.85 21.81 11.14
C GLN A 705 -10.36 20.85 12.24
N ILE A 706 -9.16 21.09 12.78
CA ILE A 706 -8.63 20.34 13.91
C ILE A 706 -9.33 20.83 15.17
N SER A 707 -10.08 19.95 15.81
CA SER A 707 -10.68 20.24 17.11
C SER A 707 -9.61 20.24 18.20
N THR A 708 -9.52 21.33 18.94
CA THR A 708 -8.66 21.45 20.13
C THR A 708 -9.48 21.19 21.38
N ASN A 709 -10.05 19.99 21.50
CA ASN A 709 -10.68 19.60 22.74
C ASN A 709 -9.56 19.17 23.71
N SER A 710 -9.00 20.14 24.43
CA SER A 710 -8.16 19.82 25.58
C SER A 710 -9.06 19.23 26.67
N ALA A 711 -8.79 18.01 27.10
CA ALA A 711 -9.19 17.65 28.45
C ALA A 711 -8.38 18.54 29.40
N GLN A 712 -9.05 19.47 30.09
CA GLN A 712 -8.47 20.30 31.15
C GLN A 712 -7.26 21.17 30.76
N GLY A 713 -7.22 21.71 29.54
CA GLY A 713 -6.20 22.70 29.15
C GLY A 713 -4.85 22.15 28.68
N GLN A 714 -4.68 20.81 28.61
CA GLN A 714 -3.55 20.19 27.91
C GLN A 714 -4.03 19.52 26.62
N ASN A 715 -3.38 19.87 25.50
CA ASN A 715 -3.71 19.33 24.19
C ASN A 715 -2.52 18.51 23.66
N ALA A 716 -2.73 17.20 23.53
CA ALA A 716 -1.76 16.26 22.96
C ALA A 716 -1.46 16.55 21.49
N TYR A 717 -2.41 17.18 20.81
CA TYR A 717 -2.37 17.49 19.40
C TYR A 717 -1.86 18.90 19.19
N MET A 718 -0.65 19.19 19.68
CA MET A 718 -0.01 20.50 19.52
C MET A 718 1.44 20.35 19.06
N THR A 719 1.85 21.24 18.16
CA THR A 719 3.24 21.46 17.78
C THR A 719 4.03 22.06 18.95
N SER A 720 5.35 22.01 18.82
CA SER A 720 6.29 22.68 19.72
C SER A 720 6.06 24.20 19.84
N ASN A 721 5.45 24.81 18.82
CA ASN A 721 5.08 26.23 18.78
C ASN A 721 3.63 26.52 19.23
N GLY A 722 2.90 25.52 19.73
CA GLY A 722 1.56 25.69 20.30
C GLY A 722 0.43 25.84 19.26
N LYS A 723 0.62 25.33 18.03
CA LYS A 723 -0.44 25.18 17.03
C LYS A 723 -1.01 23.75 17.06
N PRO A 724 -2.30 23.54 16.76
CA PRO A 724 -2.86 22.19 16.72
C PRO A 724 -2.24 21.30 15.62
N THR A 725 -2.18 19.99 15.82
CA THR A 725 -1.73 19.02 14.82
C THR A 725 -2.79 17.95 14.58
N PRO A 726 -2.92 17.35 13.37
CA PRO A 726 -3.93 16.32 13.13
C PRO A 726 -3.53 14.93 13.63
N TYR A 727 -2.37 14.83 14.29
CA TYR A 727 -1.75 13.63 14.83
C TYR A 727 -1.00 13.98 16.12
N PHE A 728 -0.69 12.98 16.94
CA PHE A 728 -0.40 13.14 18.37
C PHE A 728 0.89 13.90 18.78
N SER A 729 1.78 14.31 17.84
CA SER A 729 2.84 15.32 18.11
C SER A 729 3.78 15.58 16.91
N GLU A 730 4.27 16.81 16.78
CA GLU A 730 5.24 17.24 15.74
C GLU A 730 6.56 16.44 15.71
N ALA A 731 7.06 15.98 16.87
CA ALA A 731 8.32 15.22 16.94
C ALA A 731 8.22 13.85 16.24
N ILE A 732 7.02 13.27 16.20
CA ILE A 732 6.74 12.01 15.48
C ILE A 732 6.86 12.20 13.97
N ASN A 733 6.45 13.35 13.44
CA ASN A 733 6.59 13.66 12.02
C ASN A 733 8.07 13.63 11.63
N THR A 734 8.94 14.34 12.34
CA THR A 734 10.38 14.32 12.04
C THR A 734 11.04 12.94 12.19
N ALA A 735 10.51 12.06 13.05
CA ALA A 735 11.11 10.77 13.37
C ALA A 735 10.60 9.62 12.48
N ASN A 736 9.32 9.62 12.10
CA ASN A 736 8.74 8.68 11.13
C ASN A 736 9.04 9.08 9.68
N CYS A 737 9.34 10.37 9.44
CA CYS A 737 9.81 10.89 8.17
C CYS A 737 11.32 10.77 8.04
N ASN A 738 11.80 9.53 7.95
CA ASN A 738 13.07 9.35 7.27
C ASN A 738 12.89 9.82 5.82
N ARG A 739 13.81 10.64 5.28
CA ARG A 739 13.68 11.29 3.96
C ARG A 739 13.47 10.32 2.79
N ASP A 740 13.63 9.02 3.04
CA ASP A 740 13.48 7.93 2.09
C ASP A 740 12.10 7.21 2.17
N LYS A 741 11.20 7.59 3.09
CA LYS A 741 9.81 7.06 3.17
C LYS A 741 8.82 8.01 2.50
N THR A 742 7.91 7.49 1.68
CA THR A 742 6.96 8.24 0.83
C THR A 742 5.68 8.71 1.53
N SER A 743 5.48 8.40 2.81
CA SER A 743 4.22 8.65 3.53
C SER A 743 4.50 9.43 4.81
N CYS A 744 4.18 10.72 4.83
CA CYS A 744 4.41 11.63 5.95
C CYS A 744 3.30 12.69 6.02
N TRP A 745 2.99 13.14 7.23
CA TRP A 745 2.17 14.33 7.42
C TRP A 745 2.94 15.55 6.91
N ALA A 746 2.58 16.03 5.73
CA ALA A 746 3.11 17.24 5.14
C ALA A 746 2.24 18.42 5.54
N LEU A 747 2.87 19.42 6.16
CA LEU A 747 2.28 20.76 6.26
C LEU A 747 2.55 21.49 4.95
N SER A 748 1.54 22.21 4.44
CA SER A 748 1.70 23.15 3.33
C SER A 748 2.53 24.38 3.75
N ASP A 749 2.08 25.61 3.51
CA ASP A 749 2.82 26.80 3.94
C ASP A 749 2.54 27.10 5.42
N SER A 750 3.55 26.98 6.28
CA SER A 750 3.45 27.29 7.71
C SER A 750 3.06 28.75 8.03
N ASN A 751 3.21 29.66 7.05
CA ASN A 751 2.81 31.06 7.14
C ASN A 751 1.33 31.31 6.78
N ASP A 752 0.64 30.32 6.18
CA ASP A 752 -0.80 30.38 5.96
C ASP A 752 -1.50 30.48 7.34
N PRO A 753 -2.52 31.36 7.52
CA PRO A 753 -3.34 31.36 8.74
C PRO A 753 -4.15 30.07 8.95
N ASP A 754 -4.43 29.30 7.90
CA ASP A 754 -5.17 28.03 7.94
C ASP A 754 -4.47 26.95 7.08
N PRO A 755 -3.25 26.53 7.45
CA PRO A 755 -2.47 25.62 6.63
C PRO A 755 -3.14 24.26 6.54
N THR A 756 -2.94 23.61 5.39
CA THR A 756 -3.43 22.27 5.13
C THR A 756 -2.37 21.24 5.50
N TRP A 757 -2.80 20.22 6.24
CA TRP A 757 -2.04 19.01 6.53
C TRP A 757 -2.47 17.88 5.58
N THR A 758 -1.50 17.17 5.02
CA THR A 758 -1.73 16.10 4.04
C THR A 758 -0.96 14.84 4.42
N LEU A 759 -1.56 13.67 4.26
CA LEU A 759 -0.92 12.36 4.46
C LEU A 759 -1.25 11.42 3.29
N THR A 760 -0.23 10.78 2.72
CA THR A 760 -0.39 9.72 1.71
C THR A 760 -0.38 8.35 2.37
N ILE A 761 -1.38 7.53 2.06
CA ILE A 761 -1.65 6.22 2.66
C ILE A 761 -1.75 5.22 1.52
N LYS A 762 -0.94 4.17 1.56
CA LYS A 762 -0.89 3.15 0.51
C LYS A 762 -1.23 1.80 1.12
N ASP A 763 -2.05 1.02 0.43
CA ASP A 763 -2.46 -0.31 0.89
C ASP A 763 -1.25 -1.14 1.32
N ASN A 764 -1.31 -1.72 2.52
CA ASN A 764 -0.26 -2.53 3.13
C ASN A 764 1.12 -1.84 3.27
N SER A 765 1.18 -0.51 3.29
CA SER A 765 2.45 0.21 3.47
C SER A 765 2.31 1.62 4.04
N GLY A 766 3.39 2.12 4.63
CA GLY A 766 3.39 3.46 5.23
C GLY A 766 2.59 3.51 6.53
N TYR A 767 1.47 4.23 6.51
CA TYR A 767 0.58 4.49 7.67
C TYR A 767 -0.65 3.56 7.73
N ASP A 768 -0.77 2.62 6.80
CA ASP A 768 -1.78 1.59 6.90
C ASP A 768 -1.39 0.54 7.95
N GLU A 769 -2.12 0.51 9.07
CA GLU A 769 -1.91 -0.40 10.19
C GLU A 769 -2.55 -1.78 9.97
N ASN A 770 -3.35 -1.93 8.92
CA ASN A 770 -3.89 -3.22 8.52
C ASN A 770 -3.04 -3.75 7.35
N SER A 771 -2.62 -5.01 7.45
CA SER A 771 -1.82 -5.68 6.42
C SER A 771 -2.66 -6.58 5.50
N ALA A 772 -3.99 -6.48 5.58
CA ALA A 772 -4.91 -7.20 4.73
C ALA A 772 -5.27 -6.35 3.49
N ASP A 773 -5.11 -6.95 2.32
CA ASP A 773 -5.41 -6.35 1.02
C ASP A 773 -6.74 -5.58 0.99
N GLY A 774 -6.67 -4.29 0.70
CA GLY A 774 -7.84 -3.43 0.51
C GLY A 774 -8.58 -3.07 1.80
N GLU A 775 -8.02 -3.35 2.98
CA GLU A 775 -8.51 -2.89 4.26
C GLU A 775 -7.52 -1.89 4.85
N PHE A 776 -7.99 -0.67 5.11
CA PHE A 776 -7.16 0.40 5.66
C PHE A 776 -7.49 0.63 7.11
N ASN A 777 -6.47 0.82 7.95
CA ASN A 777 -6.65 1.28 9.33
C ASN A 777 -5.60 2.33 9.70
N LEU A 778 -6.06 3.44 10.28
CA LEU A 778 -5.21 4.52 10.80
C LEU A 778 -5.61 4.82 12.24
N SER A 779 -4.63 4.91 13.13
CA SER A 779 -4.83 5.36 14.52
C SER A 779 -4.18 6.73 14.78
N ASN A 780 -4.28 7.19 16.04
CA ASN A 780 -3.64 8.42 16.54
C ASN A 780 -4.13 9.73 15.90
N LEU A 781 -5.32 9.77 15.31
CA LEU A 781 -5.86 10.97 14.69
C LEU A 781 -6.35 11.97 15.76
N ALA A 782 -6.12 13.26 15.51
CA ALA A 782 -6.77 14.33 16.26
C ALA A 782 -8.28 14.29 16.01
N GLY A 783 -9.07 14.85 16.91
CA GLY A 783 -10.47 15.13 16.59
C GLY A 783 -10.53 16.21 15.51
N GLY A 784 -11.41 16.07 14.52
CA GLY A 784 -11.55 17.01 13.43
C GLY A 784 -12.23 16.39 12.22
N THR A 785 -12.47 17.21 11.20
CA THR A 785 -13.07 16.73 9.93
C THR A 785 -11.98 16.54 8.89
N PHE A 786 -11.82 15.31 8.45
CA PHE A 786 -10.86 14.89 7.44
C PHE A 786 -11.52 14.72 6.08
N THR A 787 -10.75 14.97 5.04
CA THR A 787 -11.10 14.71 3.64
C THR A 787 -10.21 13.60 3.11
N LEU A 788 -10.79 12.62 2.44
CA LEU A 788 -10.13 11.45 1.89
C LEU A 788 -10.38 11.40 0.38
N THR A 789 -9.31 11.29 -0.41
CA THR A 789 -9.36 11.20 -1.89
C THR A 789 -8.46 10.08 -2.37
N GLU A 790 -8.93 9.27 -3.32
CA GLU A 790 -8.12 8.22 -3.93
C GLU A 790 -7.11 8.84 -4.91
N THR A 791 -5.84 8.42 -4.83
CA THR A 791 -4.76 8.83 -5.73
C THR A 791 -4.26 7.71 -6.63
N GLU A 792 -4.50 6.46 -6.28
CA GLU A 792 -4.26 5.28 -7.11
C GLU A 792 -5.42 4.29 -6.87
N ALA A 793 -6.08 3.83 -7.93
CA ALA A 793 -7.12 2.80 -7.82
C ALA A 793 -6.53 1.38 -7.85
N PRO A 794 -7.25 0.38 -7.32
CA PRO A 794 -6.92 -1.02 -7.52
C PRO A 794 -6.75 -1.37 -9.00
N LYS A 795 -5.88 -2.34 -9.29
CA LYS A 795 -5.63 -2.77 -10.66
C LYS A 795 -6.93 -3.26 -11.33
N GLY A 796 -7.27 -2.65 -12.47
CA GLY A 796 -8.48 -2.99 -13.23
C GLY A 796 -9.72 -2.17 -12.82
N TYR A 797 -9.55 -1.13 -12.01
CA TYR A 797 -10.61 -0.23 -11.56
C TYR A 797 -10.29 1.23 -11.92
N TYR A 798 -11.32 2.04 -12.08
CA TYR A 798 -11.15 3.48 -12.25
C TYR A 798 -10.86 4.14 -10.91
N ILE A 799 -9.95 5.12 -10.91
CA ILE A 799 -9.76 6.01 -9.78
C ILE A 799 -11.06 6.74 -9.46
N SER A 800 -11.47 6.70 -8.20
CA SER A 800 -12.65 7.43 -7.75
C SER A 800 -12.41 8.93 -7.86
N THR A 801 -13.30 9.63 -8.56
CA THR A 801 -13.31 11.10 -8.62
C THR A 801 -14.05 11.73 -7.44
N LYS A 802 -14.61 10.91 -6.54
CA LYS A 802 -15.40 11.37 -5.41
C LYS A 802 -14.50 11.83 -4.28
N THR A 803 -14.97 12.82 -3.54
CA THR A 803 -14.34 13.27 -2.29
C THR A 803 -15.11 12.69 -1.12
N TYR A 804 -14.40 12.00 -0.23
CA TYR A 804 -14.96 11.39 0.96
C TYR A 804 -14.61 12.24 2.18
N THR A 805 -15.47 12.25 3.20
CA THR A 805 -15.22 12.98 4.45
C THR A 805 -15.58 12.14 5.65
N PHE A 806 -14.83 12.26 6.73
CA PHE A 806 -15.18 11.68 8.02
C PHE A 806 -14.79 12.62 9.15
N THR A 807 -15.47 12.50 10.28
CA THR A 807 -15.18 13.31 11.47
C THR A 807 -14.80 12.40 12.63
N THR A 808 -13.66 12.70 13.22
CA THR A 808 -13.19 12.14 14.49
C THR A 808 -13.41 13.18 15.59
N GLY A 809 -13.43 12.80 16.87
CA GLY A 809 -13.69 13.75 17.97
C GLY A 809 -14.96 13.47 18.77
N ASP A 810 -15.93 12.82 18.16
CA ASP A 810 -17.25 12.55 18.75
C ASP A 810 -17.27 11.25 19.56
N THR A 811 -18.22 11.12 20.50
CA THR A 811 -18.43 9.96 21.39
C THR A 811 -18.95 8.70 20.67
N VAL A 812 -18.65 8.52 19.39
CA VAL A 812 -19.14 7.40 18.59
C VAL A 812 -18.30 6.17 18.91
N LYS A 813 -18.94 5.05 19.24
CA LYS A 813 -18.26 3.75 19.40
C LYS A 813 -17.96 3.15 18.02
N GLY A 814 -16.71 2.74 17.76
CA GLY A 814 -16.27 2.17 16.47
C GLY A 814 -15.76 3.20 15.46
N PHE A 815 -15.41 2.73 14.26
CA PHE A 815 -14.91 3.58 13.17
C PHE A 815 -15.90 4.69 12.77
N PRO A 816 -15.40 5.91 12.45
CA PRO A 816 -16.24 7.01 12.02
C PRO A 816 -17.00 6.66 10.73
N ASN A 817 -18.20 7.21 10.59
CA ASN A 817 -18.92 7.10 9.32
C ASN A 817 -18.16 7.90 8.26
N ILE A 818 -17.84 7.24 7.14
CA ILE A 818 -17.34 7.93 5.96
C ILE A 818 -18.54 8.37 5.12
N GLN A 819 -18.51 9.62 4.72
CA GLN A 819 -19.55 10.25 3.92
C GLN A 819 -19.06 10.54 2.51
N VAL A 820 -19.98 10.44 1.56
CA VAL A 820 -19.83 10.93 0.19
C VAL A 820 -21.10 11.69 -0.18
N ASP A 821 -20.98 12.87 -0.77
CA ASP A 821 -22.11 13.75 -1.09
C ASP A 821 -23.07 14.00 0.10
N GLY A 822 -22.52 14.06 1.32
CA GLY A 822 -23.27 14.27 2.56
C GLY A 822 -24.07 13.06 3.05
N LYS A 823 -23.81 11.85 2.54
CA LYS A 823 -24.48 10.60 2.95
C LYS A 823 -23.46 9.59 3.47
N ASP A 824 -23.81 8.91 4.56
CA ASP A 824 -23.01 7.82 5.13
C ASP A 824 -22.94 6.63 4.17
N LEU A 825 -21.73 6.06 4.03
CA LEU A 825 -21.50 4.82 3.31
C LEU A 825 -22.01 3.60 4.10
N SER A 826 -22.31 2.52 3.38
CA SER A 826 -22.59 1.23 4.01
C SER A 826 -21.35 0.69 4.72
N LYS A 827 -21.58 -0.08 5.78
CA LYS A 827 -20.53 -0.74 6.56
C LYS A 827 -20.52 -2.24 6.30
N SER A 828 -19.36 -2.86 6.38
CA SER A 828 -19.16 -4.31 6.40
C SER A 828 -19.80 -4.94 7.65
N SER A 829 -19.81 -6.29 7.70
CA SER A 829 -20.16 -7.05 8.90
C SER A 829 -19.32 -6.70 10.14
N THR A 830 -18.09 -6.22 9.94
CA THR A 830 -17.17 -5.76 10.98
C THR A 830 -17.33 -4.28 11.36
N GLY A 831 -18.27 -3.56 10.73
CA GLY A 831 -18.53 -2.15 11.01
C GLY A 831 -17.58 -1.16 10.30
N VAL A 832 -16.78 -1.63 9.33
CA VAL A 832 -15.87 -0.79 8.55
C VAL A 832 -16.62 -0.18 7.34
N PRO A 833 -16.60 1.14 7.13
CA PRO A 833 -17.17 1.77 5.93
C PRO A 833 -16.55 1.24 4.62
N GLN A 834 -17.38 1.02 3.60
CA GLN A 834 -16.95 0.42 2.34
C GLN A 834 -16.98 1.41 1.18
N ILE A 835 -15.87 1.53 0.45
CA ILE A 835 -15.70 2.44 -0.69
C ILE A 835 -15.57 1.64 -1.99
N GLY A 836 -16.59 1.77 -2.85
CA GLY A 836 -16.69 1.08 -4.13
C GLY A 836 -15.97 1.78 -5.28
N ASP A 837 -15.24 1.01 -6.11
CA ASP A 837 -14.83 1.45 -7.45
C ASP A 837 -15.54 0.70 -8.55
N ASP A 838 -15.68 1.41 -9.66
CA ASP A 838 -16.20 0.85 -10.90
C ASP A 838 -15.07 0.14 -11.64
N ALA A 839 -15.31 -1.11 -12.05
CA ALA A 839 -14.35 -1.89 -12.81
C ALA A 839 -14.14 -1.30 -14.21
N ILE A 840 -12.89 -1.30 -14.69
CA ILE A 840 -12.56 -1.02 -16.08
C ILE A 840 -13.03 -2.22 -16.91
N PRO A 841 -13.95 -2.04 -17.88
CA PRO A 841 -14.36 -3.14 -18.72
C PRO A 841 -13.18 -3.65 -19.56
N THR A 842 -12.96 -4.96 -19.55
CA THR A 842 -11.89 -5.65 -20.30
C THR A 842 -12.43 -6.50 -21.45
N SER A 843 -13.73 -6.42 -21.72
CA SER A 843 -14.40 -7.17 -22.79
C SER A 843 -15.22 -6.27 -23.70
N ILE A 844 -15.37 -6.72 -24.95
CA ILE A 844 -16.14 -6.03 -25.98
C ILE A 844 -16.73 -7.06 -26.95
N ALA A 845 -17.96 -6.83 -27.38
CA ALA A 845 -18.73 -7.78 -28.18
C ALA A 845 -19.35 -7.13 -29.43
N TRP A 846 -19.47 -7.93 -30.49
CA TRP A 846 -20.09 -7.55 -31.75
C TRP A 846 -21.05 -8.61 -32.26
N ASN A 847 -22.08 -8.17 -32.98
CA ASN A 847 -22.94 -8.99 -33.81
C ASN A 847 -22.64 -8.69 -35.28
N LYS A 848 -22.26 -9.73 -36.03
CA LYS A 848 -22.12 -9.73 -37.47
C LYS A 848 -23.48 -9.97 -38.12
N VAL A 849 -23.92 -9.05 -38.97
CA VAL A 849 -25.25 -9.11 -39.60
C VAL A 849 -25.24 -8.91 -41.10
N ASP A 850 -26.29 -9.40 -41.73
CA ASP A 850 -26.73 -9.01 -43.05
C ASP A 850 -27.27 -7.57 -43.01
N LEU A 851 -26.70 -6.65 -43.80
CA LEU A 851 -27.12 -5.24 -43.77
C LEU A 851 -28.53 -5.02 -44.32
N GLN A 852 -29.08 -5.95 -45.10
CA GLN A 852 -30.42 -5.86 -45.67
C GLN A 852 -31.46 -6.49 -44.75
N SER A 853 -31.29 -7.76 -44.34
CA SER A 853 -32.28 -8.46 -43.50
C SER A 853 -32.10 -8.24 -41.99
N LYS A 854 -30.94 -7.74 -41.55
CA LYS A 854 -30.54 -7.60 -40.13
C LYS A 854 -30.36 -8.93 -39.38
N SER A 855 -30.44 -10.06 -40.07
CA SER A 855 -30.18 -11.38 -39.50
C SER A 855 -28.69 -11.55 -39.18
N LYS A 856 -28.35 -12.29 -38.12
CA LYS A 856 -26.95 -12.64 -37.82
C LYS A 856 -26.36 -13.53 -38.91
N ILE A 857 -25.08 -13.35 -39.21
CA ILE A 857 -24.36 -14.09 -40.24
C ILE A 857 -23.04 -14.62 -39.68
N ASP A 858 -22.78 -15.90 -39.92
CA ASP A 858 -21.59 -16.61 -39.46
C ASP A 858 -20.49 -16.66 -40.54
N GLY A 859 -19.37 -17.31 -40.21
CA GLY A 859 -18.28 -17.55 -41.16
C GLY A 859 -17.35 -16.36 -41.45
N SER A 860 -17.54 -15.22 -40.78
CA SER A 860 -16.59 -14.10 -40.83
C SER A 860 -15.37 -14.38 -39.96
N VAL A 861 -14.19 -13.89 -40.38
CA VAL A 861 -12.96 -13.98 -39.59
C VAL A 861 -12.39 -12.59 -39.39
N TRP A 862 -11.93 -12.32 -38.16
CA TRP A 862 -11.48 -11.00 -37.74
C TRP A 862 -10.06 -11.01 -37.18
N GLN A 863 -9.42 -9.85 -37.20
CA GLN A 863 -8.14 -9.61 -36.55
C GLN A 863 -8.25 -8.38 -35.65
N LEU A 864 -7.74 -8.50 -34.43
CA LEU A 864 -7.59 -7.39 -33.50
C LEU A 864 -6.17 -6.81 -33.60
N LEU A 865 -6.08 -5.50 -33.76
CA LEU A 865 -4.82 -4.75 -33.74
C LEU A 865 -4.83 -3.75 -32.57
N LYS A 866 -3.69 -3.59 -31.89
CA LYS A 866 -3.47 -2.58 -30.84
C LYS A 866 -2.49 -1.53 -31.32
N LYS A 867 -2.76 -0.26 -31.02
CA LYS A 867 -1.89 0.86 -31.33
C LYS A 867 -0.65 0.87 -30.44
N SER A 868 0.50 1.12 -31.05
CA SER A 868 1.79 1.33 -30.39
C SER A 868 2.54 2.43 -31.15
N GLY A 869 2.61 3.63 -30.54
CA GLY A 869 3.00 4.85 -31.26
C GLY A 869 1.97 5.19 -32.35
N ASP A 870 2.45 5.42 -33.57
CA ASP A 870 1.58 5.71 -34.74
C ASP A 870 1.15 4.45 -35.52
N ALA A 871 1.56 3.26 -35.09
CA ALA A 871 1.32 2.00 -35.80
C ALA A 871 0.36 1.07 -35.06
N TYR A 872 -0.43 0.31 -35.82
CA TYR A 872 -1.28 -0.77 -35.29
C TYR A 872 -0.61 -2.13 -35.51
N THR A 873 -0.51 -2.95 -34.47
CA THR A 873 0.08 -4.29 -34.51
C THR A 873 -0.91 -5.35 -34.04
N ALA A 874 -0.92 -6.53 -34.65
CA ALA A 874 -1.83 -7.61 -34.28
C ALA A 874 -1.62 -8.06 -32.83
N VAL A 875 -2.71 -8.25 -32.10
CA VAL A 875 -2.70 -8.69 -30.70
C VAL A 875 -2.48 -10.20 -30.64
N ASP A 876 -1.48 -10.65 -29.89
CA ASP A 876 -1.24 -12.08 -29.64
C ASP A 876 -2.47 -12.70 -28.96
N GLY A 877 -2.94 -13.84 -29.49
CA GLY A 877 -4.20 -14.47 -29.07
C GLY A 877 -5.44 -14.00 -29.84
N TYR A 878 -5.39 -12.87 -30.55
CA TYR A 878 -6.50 -12.35 -31.36
C TYR A 878 -6.08 -12.02 -32.80
N LYS A 879 -5.07 -12.72 -33.32
CA LYS A 879 -4.60 -12.62 -34.71
C LYS A 879 -5.63 -13.11 -35.72
N GLU A 880 -6.45 -14.06 -35.30
CA GLU A 880 -7.53 -14.67 -36.06
C GLU A 880 -8.67 -15.03 -35.08
N VAL A 881 -9.78 -14.31 -35.19
CA VAL A 881 -11.01 -14.51 -34.41
C VAL A 881 -12.03 -15.13 -35.34
N LYS A 882 -12.30 -16.41 -35.14
CA LYS A 882 -13.30 -17.18 -35.90
C LYS A 882 -14.53 -17.34 -35.04
N ASP A 883 -15.69 -17.24 -35.69
CA ASP A 883 -16.99 -17.49 -35.07
C ASP A 883 -16.99 -18.87 -34.38
N CYS A 884 -17.21 -18.87 -33.07
CA CYS A 884 -17.28 -20.08 -32.27
C CYS A 884 -18.73 -20.54 -32.12
N THR A 885 -19.20 -21.40 -33.03
CA THR A 885 -20.59 -21.89 -33.01
C THR A 885 -20.75 -23.26 -32.35
N SER A 886 -19.65 -23.91 -31.98
CA SER A 886 -19.66 -25.22 -31.31
C SER A 886 -18.36 -25.47 -30.52
N GLY A 887 -18.45 -26.28 -29.45
CA GLY A 887 -17.31 -26.56 -28.56
C GLY A 887 -17.23 -25.60 -27.37
N ASP A 888 -16.08 -25.60 -26.68
CA ASP A 888 -15.84 -24.71 -25.54
C ASP A 888 -15.35 -23.34 -26.02
N CYS A 889 -16.30 -22.43 -26.25
CA CYS A 889 -15.98 -21.07 -26.68
C CYS A 889 -15.26 -20.24 -25.60
N ALA A 890 -15.28 -20.66 -24.33
CA ALA A 890 -14.56 -19.95 -23.28
C ALA A 890 -13.03 -19.99 -23.47
N THR A 891 -12.49 -21.00 -24.15
CA THR A 891 -11.06 -21.15 -24.45
C THR A 891 -10.68 -20.71 -25.87
N SER A 892 -11.66 -20.41 -26.71
CA SER A 892 -11.46 -19.96 -28.10
C SER A 892 -11.08 -18.47 -28.18
N THR A 893 -10.70 -17.96 -29.36
CA THR A 893 -10.47 -16.53 -29.59
C THR A 893 -11.76 -15.71 -29.63
N ASP A 894 -12.89 -16.37 -29.85
CA ASP A 894 -14.24 -15.84 -29.70
C ASP A 894 -14.92 -16.47 -28.47
N LYS A 895 -15.38 -15.62 -27.55
CA LYS A 895 -16.01 -16.02 -26.29
C LYS A 895 -17.53 -16.04 -26.33
N ASP A 896 -18.14 -15.64 -27.45
CA ASP A 896 -19.58 -15.80 -27.70
C ASP A 896 -19.80 -17.14 -28.43
N ALA A 897 -20.81 -17.90 -27.99
CA ALA A 897 -21.18 -19.17 -28.64
C ALA A 897 -22.27 -18.99 -29.70
N THR A 898 -22.77 -17.76 -29.86
CA THR A 898 -23.89 -17.43 -30.75
C THR A 898 -23.37 -17.23 -32.16
N ALA A 899 -23.89 -17.99 -33.12
CA ALA A 899 -23.55 -17.79 -34.54
C ALA A 899 -23.75 -16.33 -34.98
N GLY A 900 -22.72 -15.78 -35.61
CA GLY A 900 -22.63 -14.37 -36.01
C GLY A 900 -22.50 -13.39 -34.84
N GLY A 901 -22.22 -13.84 -33.62
CA GLY A 901 -21.81 -13.01 -32.49
C GLY A 901 -20.36 -13.33 -32.14
N PHE A 902 -19.56 -12.33 -31.74
CA PHE A 902 -18.26 -12.59 -31.17
C PHE A 902 -17.91 -11.66 -30.02
N ARG A 903 -17.24 -12.20 -28.99
CA ARG A 903 -16.79 -11.46 -27.79
C ARG A 903 -15.30 -11.67 -27.54
N LEU A 904 -14.59 -10.58 -27.26
CA LEU A 904 -13.17 -10.58 -26.90
C LEU A 904 -13.05 -10.19 -25.43
N ASP A 905 -12.29 -10.95 -24.65
CA ASP A 905 -12.10 -10.74 -23.20
C ASP A 905 -10.63 -10.43 -22.86
N GLY A 906 -10.36 -9.86 -21.68
CA GLY A 906 -8.99 -9.65 -21.18
C GLY A 906 -8.18 -8.59 -21.93
N LEU A 907 -8.84 -7.61 -22.54
CA LEU A 907 -8.19 -6.48 -23.19
C LEU A 907 -7.58 -5.53 -22.15
N THR A 908 -6.42 -4.96 -22.47
CA THR A 908 -5.72 -3.98 -21.62
C THR A 908 -5.99 -2.57 -22.12
N ALA A 909 -5.76 -1.56 -21.27
CA ALA A 909 -5.89 -0.16 -21.68
C ALA A 909 -5.09 0.15 -22.96
N GLY A 910 -5.69 0.90 -23.88
CA GLY A 910 -5.09 1.34 -25.15
C GLY A 910 -6.11 1.48 -26.29
N GLU A 911 -5.64 1.99 -27.43
CA GLU A 911 -6.41 2.11 -28.67
C GLU A 911 -6.30 0.83 -29.53
N TYR A 912 -7.42 0.42 -30.12
CA TYR A 912 -7.55 -0.81 -30.88
C TYR A 912 -8.24 -0.60 -32.23
N GLN A 913 -7.94 -1.50 -33.17
CA GLN A 913 -8.62 -1.64 -34.45
C GLN A 913 -9.09 -3.08 -34.63
N LEU A 914 -10.35 -3.25 -35.00
CA LEU A 914 -10.90 -4.52 -35.43
C LEU A 914 -10.99 -4.53 -36.97
N LYS A 915 -10.50 -5.59 -37.61
CA LYS A 915 -10.44 -5.70 -39.08
C LYS A 915 -11.03 -7.04 -39.54
N GLU A 916 -11.97 -7.02 -40.49
CA GLU A 916 -12.48 -8.24 -41.12
C GLU A 916 -11.43 -8.76 -42.11
N THR A 917 -10.92 -9.96 -41.88
CA THR A 917 -9.92 -10.60 -42.75
C THR A 917 -10.55 -11.59 -43.72
N THR A 918 -11.69 -12.17 -43.37
CA THR A 918 -12.47 -13.07 -44.22
C THR A 918 -13.92 -12.64 -44.22
N VAL A 919 -14.39 -12.23 -45.40
CA VAL A 919 -15.80 -11.92 -45.68
C VAL A 919 -16.58 -13.24 -45.88
N PRO A 920 -17.75 -13.43 -45.25
CA PRO A 920 -18.57 -14.62 -45.44
C PRO A 920 -18.99 -14.86 -46.90
N THR A 921 -19.17 -16.13 -47.27
CA THR A 921 -19.66 -16.54 -48.61
C THR A 921 -20.98 -15.85 -48.95
N GLY A 922 -21.11 -15.38 -50.19
CA GLY A 922 -22.31 -14.67 -50.66
C GLY A 922 -22.35 -13.16 -50.37
N TYR A 923 -21.37 -12.59 -49.65
CA TYR A 923 -21.31 -11.16 -49.31
C TYR A 923 -20.21 -10.39 -50.05
N VAL A 924 -20.44 -9.10 -50.31
CA VAL A 924 -19.55 -8.24 -51.11
C VAL A 924 -18.13 -8.27 -50.55
N ASP A 925 -17.19 -8.75 -51.37
CA ASP A 925 -15.78 -8.89 -51.02
C ASP A 925 -14.94 -8.03 -51.98
N THR A 926 -14.67 -6.79 -51.57
CA THR A 926 -13.85 -5.82 -52.32
C THR A 926 -12.65 -5.38 -51.48
N ASP A 927 -11.64 -4.81 -52.12
CA ASP A 927 -10.48 -4.23 -51.42
C ASP A 927 -10.89 -3.14 -50.42
N GLU A 928 -11.97 -2.41 -50.70
CA GLU A 928 -12.56 -1.41 -49.80
C GLU A 928 -13.16 -2.05 -48.54
N VAL A 929 -13.92 -3.15 -48.68
CA VAL A 929 -14.47 -3.90 -47.54
C VAL A 929 -13.34 -4.52 -46.71
N LYS A 930 -12.33 -5.11 -47.36
CA LYS A 930 -11.14 -5.69 -46.69
C LYS A 930 -10.22 -4.65 -46.03
N ALA A 931 -10.28 -3.40 -46.46
CA ALA A 931 -9.53 -2.30 -45.87
C ALA A 931 -10.25 -1.63 -44.69
N ARG A 932 -11.53 -1.93 -44.47
CA ARG A 932 -12.34 -1.34 -43.40
C ARG A 932 -11.84 -1.77 -42.02
N THR A 933 -11.68 -0.79 -41.13
CA THR A 933 -11.36 -1.00 -39.72
C THR A 933 -12.40 -0.35 -38.83
N TYR A 934 -12.59 -0.91 -37.64
CA TYR A 934 -13.46 -0.39 -36.60
C TYR A 934 -12.58 -0.01 -35.39
N ASP A 935 -12.55 1.26 -35.04
CA ASP A 935 -11.61 1.82 -34.08
C ASP A 935 -12.28 1.95 -32.70
N PHE A 936 -11.64 1.49 -31.63
CA PHE A 936 -12.17 1.58 -30.27
C PHE A 936 -11.06 1.73 -29.21
N VAL A 937 -11.42 2.12 -27.99
CA VAL A 937 -10.48 2.36 -26.89
C VAL A 937 -10.90 1.60 -25.65
N ILE A 938 -9.95 0.92 -25.01
CA ILE A 938 -10.06 0.48 -23.62
C ILE A 938 -9.36 1.56 -22.78
N PRO A 939 -10.06 2.29 -21.90
CA PRO A 939 -9.52 3.38 -21.11
C PRO A 939 -8.54 2.86 -20.04
N ASP A 940 -7.70 3.76 -19.55
CA ASP A 940 -6.88 3.54 -18.36
C ASP A 940 -7.64 3.88 -17.08
N SER A 941 -6.99 3.67 -15.93
CA SER A 941 -7.59 3.92 -14.61
C SER A 941 -7.89 5.39 -14.32
N THR A 942 -7.34 6.34 -15.09
CA THR A 942 -7.49 7.79 -14.82
C THR A 942 -8.67 8.43 -15.54
N SER A 943 -9.31 7.70 -16.47
CA SER A 943 -10.26 8.31 -17.39
C SER A 943 -11.60 7.55 -17.43
N GLN A 944 -12.49 7.83 -16.48
CA GLN A 944 -13.91 7.46 -16.60
C GLN A 944 -14.60 8.13 -17.79
N THR A 945 -14.10 9.30 -18.19
CA THR A 945 -14.73 10.19 -19.18
C THR A 945 -13.82 10.48 -20.37
N ALA A 946 -12.89 9.59 -20.73
CA ALA A 946 -12.04 9.80 -21.91
C ALA A 946 -12.93 10.19 -23.09
N THR A 947 -12.95 11.48 -23.37
CA THR A 947 -13.28 12.05 -24.66
C THR A 947 -11.89 12.23 -25.25
N PRO A 948 -11.37 11.23 -25.98
CA PRO A 948 -10.10 11.39 -26.63
C PRO A 948 -10.27 12.49 -27.67
N ASP A 949 -9.18 13.17 -28.04
CA ASP A 949 -9.09 14.07 -29.21
C ASP A 949 -9.45 13.38 -30.56
N THR A 950 -9.94 12.14 -30.52
CA THR A 950 -10.62 11.44 -31.62
C THR A 950 -12.08 11.20 -31.20
N ASN A 951 -13.02 11.90 -31.86
CA ASN A 951 -14.47 11.98 -31.59
C ASN A 951 -15.26 10.63 -31.65
N ASN A 952 -14.67 9.48 -31.34
CA ASN A 952 -15.08 8.18 -31.90
C ASN A 952 -15.49 7.06 -30.91
N VAL A 953 -15.65 7.32 -29.61
CA VAL A 953 -16.13 6.30 -28.64
C VAL A 953 -17.09 6.93 -27.62
N THR A 954 -18.27 6.34 -27.43
CA THR A 954 -19.25 6.73 -26.39
C THR A 954 -19.52 5.52 -25.49
N LEU A 955 -19.54 5.74 -24.17
CA LEU A 955 -19.92 4.72 -23.20
C LEU A 955 -21.45 4.78 -22.98
N ILE A 956 -22.16 3.68 -23.24
CA ILE A 956 -23.60 3.54 -22.97
C ILE A 956 -23.79 2.32 -22.06
N ASP A 957 -24.27 2.54 -20.83
CA ASP A 957 -24.49 1.49 -19.82
C ASP A 957 -23.29 0.53 -19.62
N GLY A 958 -22.07 1.06 -19.61
CA GLY A 958 -20.84 0.28 -19.42
C GLY A 958 -20.33 -0.45 -20.67
N VAL A 959 -20.93 -0.23 -21.84
CA VAL A 959 -20.49 -0.82 -23.13
C VAL A 959 -19.93 0.24 -24.06
N TYR A 960 -18.77 -0.05 -24.66
CA TYR A 960 -18.13 0.80 -25.65
C TYR A 960 -18.86 0.74 -26.99
N VAL A 961 -19.32 1.91 -27.46
CA VAL A 961 -19.87 2.08 -28.81
C VAL A 961 -18.73 2.43 -29.77
N VAL A 962 -18.55 1.60 -30.80
CA VAL A 962 -17.48 1.72 -31.80
C VAL A 962 -17.94 2.58 -32.99
N LEU A 963 -17.20 3.63 -33.35
CA LEU A 963 -17.45 4.42 -34.56
C LEU A 963 -16.59 3.93 -35.74
N LEU A 964 -17.14 3.97 -36.95
CA LEU A 964 -16.42 3.74 -38.20
C LEU A 964 -15.42 4.90 -38.43
N LYS A 965 -14.32 4.60 -39.12
CA LYS A 965 -13.25 5.57 -39.42
C LYS A 965 -13.73 6.78 -40.25
N ASP A 966 -14.85 6.66 -40.95
CA ASP A 966 -15.50 7.74 -41.70
C ASP A 966 -16.39 8.66 -40.83
N GLY A 967 -16.45 8.40 -39.51
CA GLY A 967 -17.26 9.15 -38.55
C GLY A 967 -18.70 8.67 -38.43
N SER A 968 -19.11 7.62 -39.15
CA SER A 968 -20.44 7.02 -39.00
C SER A 968 -20.47 6.01 -37.84
N THR A 969 -21.60 5.88 -37.14
CA THR A 969 -21.73 4.91 -36.04
C THR A 969 -21.84 3.49 -36.58
N SER A 970 -21.10 2.54 -36.00
CA SER A 970 -21.61 1.16 -36.02
C SER A 970 -22.97 1.17 -35.31
N LYS A 971 -23.96 0.43 -35.80
CA LYS A 971 -25.31 0.49 -35.23
C LYS A 971 -25.30 -0.22 -33.87
N PHE A 972 -25.07 0.49 -32.77
CA PHE A 972 -25.19 -0.10 -31.44
C PHE A 972 -26.61 -0.64 -31.24
N ASP A 973 -26.72 -1.93 -30.92
CA ASP A 973 -28.00 -2.52 -30.53
C ASP A 973 -28.17 -2.37 -29.02
N ALA A 974 -28.95 -1.38 -28.62
CA ALA A 974 -29.22 -1.09 -27.21
C ALA A 974 -29.92 -2.24 -26.47
N ALA A 975 -30.67 -3.10 -27.17
CA ALA A 975 -31.38 -4.22 -26.55
C ALA A 975 -30.43 -5.35 -26.15
N SER A 976 -29.46 -5.67 -27.01
CA SER A 976 -28.46 -6.70 -26.73
C SER A 976 -27.16 -6.16 -26.11
N LYS A 977 -27.02 -4.83 -26.01
CA LYS A 977 -25.80 -4.13 -25.58
C LYS A 977 -24.56 -4.60 -26.35
N THR A 978 -24.68 -4.74 -27.67
CA THR A 978 -23.58 -5.18 -28.55
C THR A 978 -23.38 -4.24 -29.73
N ASN A 979 -22.14 -4.17 -30.22
CA ASN A 979 -21.83 -3.44 -31.44
C ASN A 979 -22.30 -4.22 -32.67
N VAL A 980 -22.76 -3.56 -33.73
CA VAL A 980 -23.20 -4.27 -34.95
C VAL A 980 -22.31 -3.92 -36.12
N VAL A 981 -21.73 -4.96 -36.73
CA VAL A 981 -20.96 -4.89 -37.97
C VAL A 981 -21.68 -5.71 -39.04
N GLY A 982 -21.63 -5.31 -40.31
CA GLY A 982 -22.39 -6.03 -41.32
C GLY A 982 -21.86 -5.91 -42.73
N ASN A 983 -22.26 -6.86 -43.58
CA ASN A 983 -21.90 -6.90 -44.99
C ASN A 983 -23.15 -6.84 -45.88
N ASP A 984 -22.96 -6.29 -47.08
CA ASP A 984 -23.96 -6.29 -48.13
C ASP A 984 -23.90 -7.61 -48.92
N ARG A 985 -25.06 -8.09 -49.39
CA ARG A 985 -25.16 -9.30 -50.23
C ARG A 985 -24.52 -9.06 -51.60
N LYS A 986 -23.82 -10.07 -52.14
CA LYS A 986 -23.51 -10.10 -53.58
C LYS A 986 -24.80 -10.33 -54.37
N THR A 987 -24.93 -9.66 -55.51
CA THR A 987 -25.97 -9.96 -56.50
C THR A 987 -25.57 -11.14 -57.39
N GLY A 988 -26.54 -11.89 -57.92
CA GLY A 988 -26.33 -12.98 -58.88
C GLY A 988 -26.63 -12.61 -60.32
N SER A 989 -26.41 -13.58 -61.22
CA SER A 989 -26.76 -13.50 -62.63
C SER A 989 -27.30 -14.82 -63.15
N VAL A 990 -28.16 -14.77 -64.17
CA VAL A 990 -28.68 -15.96 -64.85
C VAL A 990 -28.47 -15.82 -66.36
N VAL A 991 -28.09 -16.93 -67.00
CA VAL A 991 -27.86 -17.00 -68.45
C VAL A 991 -28.71 -18.09 -69.09
N TRP A 992 -29.25 -17.82 -70.29
CA TRP A 992 -29.89 -18.84 -71.11
C TRP A 992 -29.78 -18.53 -72.61
N ASN A 993 -29.78 -19.58 -73.42
CA ASN A 993 -29.92 -19.52 -74.87
C ASN A 993 -31.36 -19.86 -75.24
N LYS A 994 -31.91 -19.13 -76.20
CA LYS A 994 -33.20 -19.41 -76.81
C LYS A 994 -33.00 -20.15 -78.13
N VAL A 995 -33.54 -21.36 -78.24
CA VAL A 995 -33.23 -22.28 -79.34
C VAL A 995 -34.48 -22.90 -79.98
N SER A 996 -34.31 -23.60 -81.11
CA SER A 996 -35.37 -24.40 -81.72
C SER A 996 -35.48 -25.76 -81.01
N ALA A 997 -36.71 -26.24 -80.76
CA ALA A 997 -36.93 -27.57 -80.22
C ALA A 997 -36.49 -28.70 -81.18
N GLU A 998 -36.38 -28.40 -82.47
CA GLU A 998 -35.90 -29.33 -83.51
C GLU A 998 -34.37 -29.31 -83.67
N ASP A 999 -33.71 -28.24 -83.22
CA ASP A 999 -32.27 -28.02 -83.37
C ASP A 999 -31.77 -27.09 -82.25
N ALA A 1000 -31.13 -27.70 -81.24
CA ALA A 1000 -30.64 -27.00 -80.06
C ALA A 1000 -29.44 -26.08 -80.35
N ASP A 1001 -28.77 -26.21 -81.51
CA ASP A 1001 -27.66 -25.34 -81.92
C ASP A 1001 -28.18 -24.10 -82.67
N LYS A 1002 -29.45 -24.10 -83.09
CA LYS A 1002 -30.09 -22.98 -83.76
C LYS A 1002 -30.64 -21.97 -82.76
N LYS A 1003 -29.82 -20.97 -82.42
CA LYS A 1003 -30.24 -19.80 -81.62
C LYS A 1003 -31.36 -19.01 -82.34
N LEU A 1004 -32.36 -18.56 -81.58
CA LEU A 1004 -33.55 -17.88 -82.06
C LEU A 1004 -33.66 -16.49 -81.44
N SER A 1005 -33.68 -15.45 -82.28
CA SER A 1005 -33.91 -14.08 -81.84
C SER A 1005 -35.37 -13.64 -81.89
N GLY A 1006 -35.67 -12.57 -81.16
CA GLY A 1006 -36.98 -11.94 -81.13
C GLY A 1006 -37.96 -12.53 -80.11
N SER A 1007 -37.48 -13.36 -79.17
CA SER A 1007 -38.24 -13.72 -77.97
C SER A 1007 -38.28 -12.57 -76.97
N GLU A 1008 -39.38 -12.44 -76.23
CA GLU A 1008 -39.51 -11.47 -75.14
C GLU A 1008 -39.92 -12.17 -73.85
N TRP A 1009 -39.34 -11.75 -72.73
CA TRP A 1009 -39.47 -12.42 -71.44
C TRP A 1009 -39.97 -11.46 -70.34
N GLN A 1010 -40.57 -12.04 -69.31
CA GLN A 1010 -40.88 -11.35 -68.06
C GLN A 1010 -40.23 -12.11 -66.90
N LEU A 1011 -39.58 -11.36 -66.00
CA LEU A 1011 -39.03 -11.89 -64.77
C LEU A 1011 -39.97 -11.56 -63.60
N GLN A 1012 -40.23 -12.55 -62.75
CA GLN A 1012 -40.97 -12.40 -61.51
C GLN A 1012 -40.12 -12.88 -60.33
N ILE A 1013 -40.34 -12.32 -59.15
CA ILE A 1013 -39.73 -12.77 -57.90
C ILE A 1013 -40.81 -13.29 -56.95
N LYS A 1014 -40.48 -14.34 -56.20
CA LYS A 1014 -41.35 -14.92 -55.18
C LYS A 1014 -41.37 -14.03 -53.94
N ASN A 1015 -42.56 -13.70 -53.45
CA ASN A 1015 -42.76 -12.98 -52.19
C ASN A 1015 -43.90 -13.63 -51.40
N GLY A 1016 -43.56 -14.44 -50.40
CA GLY A 1016 -44.53 -15.34 -49.77
C GLY A 1016 -45.04 -16.39 -50.76
N ASP A 1017 -46.36 -16.53 -50.86
CA ASP A 1017 -47.02 -17.42 -51.84
C ASP A 1017 -47.28 -16.72 -53.19
N ASP A 1018 -47.04 -15.42 -53.28
CA ASP A 1018 -47.29 -14.61 -54.48
C ASP A 1018 -46.04 -14.46 -55.37
N TRP A 1019 -46.27 -14.23 -56.67
CA TRP A 1019 -45.24 -13.92 -57.66
C TRP A 1019 -45.40 -12.50 -58.17
N ILE A 1020 -44.36 -11.69 -58.03
CA ILE A 1020 -44.39 -10.26 -58.39
C ILE A 1020 -43.52 -10.03 -59.61
N ALA A 1021 -44.11 -9.48 -60.69
CA ALA A 1021 -43.36 -9.07 -61.86
C ALA A 1021 -42.38 -7.95 -61.53
N LEU A 1022 -41.13 -8.10 -61.96
CA LEU A 1022 -40.09 -7.10 -61.75
C LEU A 1022 -40.02 -6.12 -62.91
N SER A 1023 -39.78 -4.86 -62.55
CA SER A 1023 -39.34 -3.81 -63.47
C SER A 1023 -37.85 -3.59 -63.33
N TYR A 1024 -37.22 -3.02 -64.35
CA TYR A 1024 -35.78 -2.75 -64.30
C TYR A 1024 -35.42 -1.35 -64.75
N ASN A 1025 -34.29 -0.85 -64.24
CA ASN A 1025 -33.64 0.35 -64.69
C ASN A 1025 -32.24 0.01 -65.24
N ALA A 1026 -31.99 0.35 -66.50
CA ALA A 1026 -30.69 0.16 -67.13
C ALA A 1026 -29.76 1.32 -66.75
N VAL A 1027 -28.77 1.03 -65.90
CA VAL A 1027 -27.92 2.08 -65.29
C VAL A 1027 -26.69 2.35 -66.16
N ALA A 1028 -26.10 1.29 -66.74
CA ALA A 1028 -25.03 1.32 -67.74
C ALA A 1028 -25.05 0.00 -68.55
N ALA A 1029 -24.35 -0.07 -69.69
CA ALA A 1029 -24.33 -1.28 -70.52
C ALA A 1029 -23.89 -2.51 -69.70
N GLY A 1030 -24.79 -3.50 -69.57
CA GLY A 1030 -24.57 -4.72 -68.79
C GLY A 1030 -24.82 -4.63 -67.27
N SER A 1031 -25.34 -3.51 -66.74
CA SER A 1031 -25.69 -3.38 -65.31
C SER A 1031 -27.14 -2.92 -65.12
N VAL A 1032 -27.94 -3.78 -64.49
CA VAL A 1032 -29.39 -3.63 -64.36
C VAL A 1032 -29.74 -3.60 -62.88
N LYS A 1033 -30.57 -2.62 -62.47
CA LYS A 1033 -31.18 -2.61 -61.14
C LYS A 1033 -32.62 -3.10 -61.24
N TRP A 1034 -32.91 -4.21 -60.57
CA TRP A 1034 -34.23 -4.83 -60.51
C TRP A 1034 -35.02 -4.31 -59.33
N GLN A 1035 -36.31 -4.03 -59.54
CA GLN A 1035 -37.20 -3.53 -58.49
C GLN A 1035 -38.66 -3.88 -58.77
N GLN A 1036 -39.45 -3.96 -57.70
CA GLN A 1036 -40.91 -4.07 -57.83
C GLN A 1036 -41.49 -2.80 -58.47
N PRO A 1037 -42.58 -2.89 -59.26
CA PRO A 1037 -43.16 -1.73 -59.94
C PRO A 1037 -43.66 -0.69 -58.93
N SER A 1038 -43.12 0.53 -58.98
CA SER A 1038 -43.39 1.60 -58.01
C SER A 1038 -43.84 2.90 -58.70
N GLY A 1039 -45.07 2.92 -59.22
CA GLY A 1039 -45.77 4.11 -59.77
C GLY A 1039 -45.13 4.83 -60.97
N THR A 1040 -43.85 4.57 -61.26
CA THR A 1040 -43.05 5.11 -62.35
C THR A 1040 -43.00 4.06 -63.46
N ALA A 1041 -43.32 4.44 -64.70
CA ALA A 1041 -43.39 3.50 -65.82
C ALA A 1041 -42.00 3.01 -66.24
N LEU A 1042 -41.49 1.98 -65.57
CA LEU A 1042 -40.27 1.27 -65.95
C LEU A 1042 -40.60 0.02 -66.77
N PRO A 1043 -39.70 -0.40 -67.68
CA PRO A 1043 -39.92 -1.58 -68.49
C PRO A 1043 -39.96 -2.85 -67.63
N THR A 1044 -40.91 -3.73 -67.95
CA THR A 1044 -41.06 -5.08 -67.36
C THR A 1044 -40.76 -6.20 -68.36
N THR A 1045 -40.56 -5.83 -69.62
CA THR A 1045 -40.28 -6.77 -70.72
C THR A 1045 -38.79 -6.79 -71.01
N ILE A 1046 -38.25 -8.01 -71.07
CA ILE A 1046 -36.86 -8.32 -71.39
C ILE A 1046 -36.82 -8.71 -72.86
N THR A 1047 -36.13 -7.92 -73.66
CA THR A 1047 -35.97 -8.14 -75.10
C THR A 1047 -34.53 -8.58 -75.39
N ASP A 1048 -34.37 -9.52 -76.32
CA ASP A 1048 -33.08 -10.00 -76.84
C ASP A 1048 -32.20 -8.85 -77.33
N CYS A 1049 -30.97 -8.76 -76.83
CA CYS A 1049 -30.00 -7.77 -77.28
C CYS A 1049 -29.10 -8.33 -78.40
N ALA A 1050 -29.52 -8.18 -79.65
CA ALA A 1050 -28.77 -8.70 -80.81
C ALA A 1050 -27.66 -7.77 -81.37
N ALA A 1051 -27.10 -6.83 -80.59
CA ALA A 1051 -26.08 -5.89 -81.07
C ALA A 1051 -25.11 -5.36 -79.98
N GLN A 1052 -23.88 -5.00 -80.39
CA GLN A 1052 -22.84 -4.49 -79.50
C GLN A 1052 -23.27 -3.18 -78.79
N GLY A 1053 -23.27 -3.19 -77.45
CA GLY A 1053 -23.64 -2.05 -76.60
C GLY A 1053 -25.02 -2.15 -75.94
N CYS A 1054 -25.40 -3.33 -75.46
CA CYS A 1054 -26.68 -3.62 -74.81
C CYS A 1054 -27.08 -2.62 -73.72
N ARG A 1055 -28.26 -2.01 -73.87
CA ARG A 1055 -28.83 -1.03 -72.93
C ARG A 1055 -30.15 -1.48 -72.29
N GLY A 1056 -30.58 -2.73 -72.55
CA GLY A 1056 -31.76 -3.36 -71.96
C GLY A 1056 -31.43 -4.22 -70.75
N ALA A 1057 -32.41 -5.02 -70.30
CA ALA A 1057 -32.20 -5.97 -69.19
C ALA A 1057 -31.23 -7.12 -69.56
N ASP A 1058 -31.19 -7.46 -70.84
CA ASP A 1058 -30.26 -8.45 -71.40
C ASP A 1058 -28.88 -7.81 -71.64
N ALA A 1059 -27.86 -8.40 -71.02
CA ALA A 1059 -26.47 -7.97 -71.10
C ALA A 1059 -25.64 -8.77 -72.12
N ASP A 1060 -26.19 -9.83 -72.70
CA ASP A 1060 -25.52 -10.62 -73.74
C ASP A 1060 -25.78 -9.97 -75.12
N ALA A 1061 -24.75 -9.86 -75.96
CA ALA A 1061 -24.86 -9.24 -77.28
C ALA A 1061 -25.08 -10.26 -78.40
N ASP A 1062 -24.99 -11.56 -78.08
CA ASP A 1062 -25.19 -12.63 -79.03
C ASP A 1062 -26.69 -12.88 -79.24
N SER A 1063 -27.14 -12.74 -80.50
CA SER A 1063 -28.51 -12.98 -80.91
C SER A 1063 -29.06 -14.32 -80.37
N GLY A 1064 -30.12 -14.26 -79.57
CA GLY A 1064 -30.76 -15.44 -78.97
C GLY A 1064 -30.04 -15.99 -77.73
N ALA A 1065 -29.01 -15.33 -77.21
CA ALA A 1065 -28.45 -15.56 -75.88
C ALA A 1065 -28.91 -14.45 -74.95
N PHE A 1066 -29.10 -14.76 -73.67
CA PHE A 1066 -29.56 -13.82 -72.67
C PHE A 1066 -28.69 -13.91 -71.42
N LYS A 1067 -28.31 -12.75 -70.87
CA LYS A 1067 -27.68 -12.63 -69.55
C LYS A 1067 -28.37 -11.56 -68.73
N LEU A 1068 -28.99 -11.94 -67.60
CA LEU A 1068 -29.51 -10.98 -66.63
C LEU A 1068 -28.55 -10.91 -65.44
N SER A 1069 -28.04 -9.71 -65.14
CA SER A 1069 -27.15 -9.45 -64.01
C SER A 1069 -27.80 -8.52 -62.98
N GLY A 1070 -27.19 -8.41 -61.79
CA GLY A 1070 -27.63 -7.49 -60.74
C GLY A 1070 -28.87 -7.98 -59.97
N LEU A 1071 -29.17 -9.28 -60.02
CA LEU A 1071 -30.31 -9.87 -59.35
C LEU A 1071 -30.02 -10.07 -57.85
N GLY A 1072 -30.91 -9.58 -56.99
CA GLY A 1072 -30.79 -9.79 -55.54
C GLY A 1072 -31.04 -11.25 -55.14
N TRP A 1073 -30.81 -11.61 -53.88
CA TRP A 1073 -31.17 -12.94 -53.40
C TRP A 1073 -32.68 -13.15 -53.41
N GLY A 1074 -33.13 -14.33 -53.85
CA GLY A 1074 -34.53 -14.68 -53.96
C GLY A 1074 -34.76 -15.78 -54.99
N THR A 1075 -35.98 -16.33 -54.99
CA THR A 1075 -36.44 -17.27 -56.01
C THR A 1075 -37.18 -16.51 -57.09
N TYR A 1076 -36.81 -16.77 -58.34
CA TYR A 1076 -37.28 -16.09 -59.52
C TYR A 1076 -38.01 -17.04 -60.45
N ARG A 1077 -38.94 -16.48 -61.21
CA ARG A 1077 -39.70 -17.15 -62.26
C ARG A 1077 -39.54 -16.36 -63.56
N LEU A 1078 -39.10 -17.04 -64.60
CA LEU A 1078 -38.92 -16.53 -65.95
C LEU A 1078 -40.04 -17.05 -66.86
N ILE A 1079 -40.73 -16.14 -67.55
CA ILE A 1079 -41.90 -16.44 -68.40
C ILE A 1079 -41.65 -15.89 -69.81
N GLU A 1080 -41.78 -16.72 -70.83
CA GLU A 1080 -41.80 -16.24 -72.21
C GLU A 1080 -43.13 -15.53 -72.48
N THR A 1081 -43.08 -14.28 -72.92
CA THR A 1081 -44.24 -13.44 -73.20
C THR A 1081 -44.48 -13.26 -74.69
N LYS A 1082 -43.45 -13.48 -75.50
CA LYS A 1082 -43.51 -13.49 -76.97
C LYS A 1082 -42.52 -14.50 -77.53
N ALA A 1083 -43.01 -15.40 -78.37
CA ALA A 1083 -42.17 -16.35 -79.08
C ALA A 1083 -41.47 -15.70 -80.27
N PRO A 1084 -40.29 -16.22 -80.70
CA PRO A 1084 -39.69 -15.89 -81.98
C PRO A 1084 -40.66 -16.08 -83.15
N SER A 1085 -40.50 -15.28 -84.21
CA SER A 1085 -41.37 -15.38 -85.40
C SER A 1085 -41.32 -16.79 -86.00
N GLY A 1086 -42.49 -17.40 -86.22
CA GLY A 1086 -42.62 -18.77 -86.75
C GLY A 1086 -42.61 -19.88 -85.68
N PHE A 1087 -42.65 -19.53 -84.39
CA PHE A 1087 -42.68 -20.47 -83.27
C PHE A 1087 -43.91 -20.28 -82.37
N VAL A 1088 -44.32 -21.34 -81.69
CA VAL A 1088 -45.46 -21.31 -80.75
C VAL A 1088 -45.03 -20.65 -79.43
N LEU A 1089 -45.86 -19.74 -78.91
CA LEU A 1089 -45.71 -19.18 -77.57
C LEU A 1089 -46.27 -20.16 -76.53
N PRO A 1090 -45.48 -20.63 -75.55
CA PRO A 1090 -45.96 -21.45 -74.45
C PRO A 1090 -47.06 -20.75 -73.64
N ASP A 1091 -48.00 -21.52 -73.08
CA ASP A 1091 -49.04 -20.95 -72.22
C ASP A 1091 -48.44 -20.48 -70.89
N LYS A 1092 -48.37 -19.15 -70.71
CA LYS A 1092 -47.86 -18.51 -69.49
C LYS A 1092 -48.57 -18.93 -68.19
N LYS A 1093 -49.78 -19.49 -68.26
CA LYS A 1093 -50.51 -20.02 -67.08
C LYS A 1093 -50.00 -21.38 -66.63
N THR A 1094 -49.34 -22.13 -67.51
CA THR A 1094 -48.97 -23.52 -67.28
C THR A 1094 -47.49 -23.82 -67.56
N THR A 1095 -46.68 -22.86 -68.03
CA THR A 1095 -45.25 -23.07 -68.31
C THR A 1095 -44.41 -21.87 -67.88
N TRP A 1096 -43.35 -22.14 -67.12
CA TRP A 1096 -42.33 -21.15 -66.72
C TRP A 1096 -41.03 -21.84 -66.26
N TYR A 1097 -39.99 -21.03 -66.02
CA TYR A 1097 -38.68 -21.51 -65.56
C TYR A 1097 -38.30 -20.86 -64.24
N GLU A 1098 -37.94 -21.65 -63.24
CA GLU A 1098 -37.57 -21.16 -61.91
C GLU A 1098 -36.06 -21.27 -61.67
N PHE A 1099 -35.55 -20.33 -60.88
CA PHE A 1099 -34.19 -20.37 -60.36
C PHE A 1099 -34.09 -19.58 -59.06
N THR A 1100 -33.08 -19.88 -58.24
CA THR A 1100 -32.84 -19.19 -56.97
C THR A 1100 -31.45 -18.57 -56.98
N ILE A 1101 -31.36 -17.34 -56.47
CA ILE A 1101 -30.09 -16.69 -56.11
C ILE A 1101 -30.02 -16.66 -54.58
N ASP A 1102 -29.00 -17.29 -54.04
CA ASP A 1102 -28.67 -17.37 -52.62
C ASP A 1102 -27.16 -17.15 -52.41
N ALA A 1103 -26.64 -17.46 -51.23
CA ALA A 1103 -25.23 -17.29 -50.90
C ALA A 1103 -24.27 -18.06 -51.82
N GLU A 1104 -24.65 -19.26 -52.26
CA GLU A 1104 -23.82 -20.15 -53.09
C GLU A 1104 -23.95 -19.79 -54.58
N HIS A 1105 -25.08 -19.22 -54.97
CA HIS A 1105 -25.40 -18.83 -56.36
C HIS A 1105 -25.27 -17.32 -56.64
N ALA A 1106 -24.62 -16.56 -55.76
CA ALA A 1106 -24.34 -15.15 -55.98
C ALA A 1106 -23.05 -14.94 -56.82
N GLY A 1107 -23.04 -13.94 -57.70
CA GLY A 1107 -22.00 -13.72 -58.71
C GLY A 1107 -22.31 -14.32 -60.10
N ASP A 1108 -21.28 -14.73 -60.84
CA ASP A 1108 -21.38 -15.39 -62.16
C ASP A 1108 -21.40 -16.95 -62.04
N THR A 1109 -21.89 -17.48 -60.91
CA THR A 1109 -22.04 -18.93 -60.73
C THR A 1109 -23.10 -19.48 -61.69
N ALA A 1110 -22.86 -20.70 -62.21
CA ALA A 1110 -23.76 -21.32 -63.16
C ALA A 1110 -25.09 -21.68 -62.48
N ILE A 1111 -26.13 -20.91 -62.76
CA ILE A 1111 -27.49 -21.15 -62.26
C ILE A 1111 -28.22 -22.10 -63.22
N ALA A 1112 -28.73 -23.22 -62.71
CA ALA A 1112 -29.60 -24.09 -63.49
C ALA A 1112 -31.05 -23.57 -63.47
N LEU A 1113 -31.67 -23.49 -64.64
CA LEU A 1113 -33.11 -23.22 -64.78
C LEU A 1113 -33.89 -24.54 -64.62
N HIS A 1114 -34.97 -24.51 -63.84
CA HIS A 1114 -35.87 -25.63 -63.66
C HIS A 1114 -37.21 -25.37 -64.36
N PRO A 1115 -37.66 -26.23 -65.30
CA PRO A 1115 -38.92 -26.05 -65.99
C PRO A 1115 -40.07 -26.52 -65.09
N SER A 1116 -41.12 -25.72 -64.97
CA SER A 1116 -42.24 -25.97 -64.04
C SER A 1116 -43.59 -25.73 -64.70
N THR A 1117 -44.60 -26.49 -64.25
CA THR A 1117 -45.98 -26.40 -64.74
C THR A 1117 -46.98 -26.01 -63.66
N GLY A 1118 -48.17 -25.57 -64.09
CA GLY A 1118 -49.30 -25.14 -63.25
C GLY A 1118 -49.77 -26.13 -62.17
N ASP A 1119 -49.35 -27.39 -62.25
CA ASP A 1119 -49.67 -28.49 -61.32
C ASP A 1119 -48.51 -28.89 -60.39
N GLY A 1120 -47.36 -28.19 -60.47
CA GLY A 1120 -46.18 -28.45 -59.65
C GLY A 1120 -45.29 -29.61 -60.13
N SER A 1121 -45.50 -30.15 -61.34
CA SER A 1121 -44.61 -31.15 -61.93
C SER A 1121 -43.51 -30.52 -62.81
N SER A 1122 -42.39 -31.24 -63.00
CA SER A 1122 -41.33 -30.82 -63.94
C SER A 1122 -41.80 -31.08 -65.37
N ALA A 1123 -41.82 -30.07 -66.24
CA ALA A 1123 -42.15 -30.26 -67.65
C ALA A 1123 -41.05 -31.09 -68.34
N SER A 1124 -41.35 -32.34 -68.72
CA SER A 1124 -40.37 -33.27 -69.32
C SER A 1124 -39.91 -32.96 -70.76
N ALA A 1125 -40.20 -31.79 -71.34
CA ALA A 1125 -39.93 -31.56 -72.77
C ALA A 1125 -39.71 -30.10 -73.26
N LEU A 1126 -39.09 -29.20 -72.48
CA LEU A 1126 -38.77 -27.84 -72.98
C LEU A 1126 -37.35 -27.31 -72.67
N LEU A 1127 -36.53 -28.03 -71.89
CA LEU A 1127 -35.09 -27.82 -71.83
C LEU A 1127 -34.41 -28.88 -72.70
N THR A 1128 -33.80 -28.48 -73.81
CA THR A 1128 -32.89 -29.36 -74.55
C THR A 1128 -31.57 -29.49 -73.79
N PRO A 1129 -30.80 -30.59 -73.92
CA PRO A 1129 -29.56 -30.76 -73.16
C PRO A 1129 -28.62 -29.57 -73.39
N ALA A 1130 -28.27 -28.86 -72.31
CA ALA A 1130 -27.29 -27.80 -72.34
C ALA A 1130 -25.94 -28.31 -72.90
N ARG A 1131 -25.38 -27.62 -73.89
CA ARG A 1131 -23.99 -27.80 -74.33
C ARG A 1131 -23.15 -26.59 -73.96
N THR A 1132 -21.88 -26.85 -73.69
CA THR A 1132 -20.87 -25.86 -73.28
C THR A 1132 -20.36 -25.12 -74.52
N ASP A 1133 -20.78 -23.87 -74.70
CA ASP A 1133 -20.58 -23.18 -75.98
C ASP A 1133 -19.49 -22.08 -75.97
N ASP A 1134 -18.62 -22.02 -74.96
CA ASP A 1134 -17.63 -20.93 -74.90
C ASP A 1134 -16.16 -21.36 -74.67
N GLY A 1135 -15.88 -22.66 -74.51
CA GLY A 1135 -14.54 -23.11 -74.16
C GLY A 1135 -14.05 -22.62 -72.76
N GLN A 1136 -14.94 -22.07 -71.93
CA GLN A 1136 -14.68 -21.68 -70.54
C GLN A 1136 -15.48 -22.50 -69.51
N GLY A 1137 -16.35 -23.41 -69.95
CA GLY A 1137 -16.93 -24.45 -69.09
C GLY A 1137 -18.19 -24.04 -68.32
N GLN A 1138 -18.83 -22.93 -68.67
CA GLN A 1138 -20.15 -22.56 -68.15
C GLN A 1138 -21.26 -23.32 -68.92
N ARG A 1139 -22.20 -23.95 -68.18
CA ARG A 1139 -23.39 -24.57 -68.79
C ARG A 1139 -24.43 -23.48 -69.02
N SER A 1140 -24.67 -23.08 -70.27
CA SER A 1140 -25.79 -22.19 -70.59
C SER A 1140 -27.10 -22.98 -70.58
N ASN A 1141 -28.12 -22.52 -69.86
CA ASN A 1141 -29.46 -23.10 -69.95
C ASN A 1141 -30.00 -22.95 -71.39
N ALA A 1142 -30.62 -23.96 -71.98
CA ALA A 1142 -31.20 -23.86 -73.33
C ALA A 1142 -32.72 -24.03 -73.28
N ILE A 1143 -33.44 -22.95 -73.58
CA ILE A 1143 -34.91 -22.94 -73.59
C ILE A 1143 -35.39 -23.03 -75.04
N ALA A 1144 -36.23 -24.00 -75.37
CA ALA A 1144 -36.64 -24.28 -76.74
C ALA A 1144 -38.09 -23.88 -77.05
N ASN A 1145 -38.38 -23.40 -78.27
CA ASN A 1145 -39.76 -23.36 -78.80
C ASN A 1145 -39.95 -24.32 -79.96
N VAL A 1146 -41.19 -24.80 -80.10
CA VAL A 1146 -41.63 -25.65 -81.20
C VAL A 1146 -42.04 -24.76 -82.40
N PRO A 1147 -41.57 -25.05 -83.63
CA PRO A 1147 -42.01 -24.34 -84.83
C PRO A 1147 -43.51 -24.47 -85.07
N VAL A 1148 -44.17 -23.42 -85.57
CA VAL A 1148 -45.61 -23.43 -85.90
C VAL A 1148 -45.95 -24.50 -86.94
N ALA A 1149 -45.02 -24.80 -87.85
CA ALA A 1149 -45.20 -25.84 -88.88
C ALA A 1149 -45.21 -27.28 -88.33
N ALA A 1150 -44.69 -27.51 -87.11
CA ALA A 1150 -44.70 -28.81 -86.45
C ALA A 1150 -46.00 -29.08 -85.65
N GLN A 1151 -46.89 -28.09 -85.49
CA GLN A 1151 -48.27 -28.32 -85.04
C GLN A 1151 -49.13 -28.82 -86.21
N LEU A 1152 -48.92 -30.07 -86.65
CA LEU A 1152 -49.99 -30.81 -87.33
C LEU A 1152 -50.96 -31.33 -86.27
N PRO A 1153 -52.28 -31.20 -86.46
CA PRO A 1153 -53.24 -31.81 -85.56
C PRO A 1153 -53.14 -33.32 -85.72
N LEU A 1154 -52.58 -34.01 -84.72
CA LEU A 1154 -52.93 -35.40 -84.48
C LEU A 1154 -54.37 -35.45 -83.94
N THR A 1155 -55.34 -35.13 -84.81
CA THR A 1155 -56.74 -35.48 -84.63
C THR A 1155 -56.98 -36.84 -85.28
N GLY A 1156 -57.16 -37.87 -84.45
CA GLY A 1156 -57.66 -39.21 -84.82
C GLY A 1156 -56.82 -40.34 -84.22
N GLY A 1157 -57.31 -41.28 -83.41
CA GLY A 1157 -58.68 -41.69 -83.07
C GLY A 1157 -58.76 -42.28 -81.64
N ARG A 1158 -59.90 -42.16 -80.96
CA ARG A 1158 -61.07 -43.08 -80.96
C ARG A 1158 -60.73 -44.49 -80.44
N THR A 1159 -60.99 -44.72 -79.16
CA THR A 1159 -62.15 -45.42 -78.54
C THR A 1159 -61.85 -46.89 -78.30
N ASP A 1160 -61.98 -47.35 -77.05
CA ASP A 1160 -63.00 -48.36 -76.74
C ASP A 1160 -63.04 -48.75 -75.25
N ARG A 1161 -64.26 -49.06 -74.80
CA ARG A 1161 -64.68 -49.78 -73.59
C ARG A 1161 -64.95 -48.98 -72.32
N ALA A 1162 -66.13 -48.34 -72.29
CA ALA A 1162 -67.22 -48.68 -71.35
C ALA A 1162 -68.39 -47.67 -71.51
N TRP A 1163 -69.63 -47.92 -71.97
CA TRP A 1163 -70.43 -49.12 -72.30
C TRP A 1163 -70.27 -50.35 -71.41
N LEU A 1164 -69.67 -50.16 -70.25
CA LEU A 1164 -69.73 -51.04 -69.11
C LEU A 1164 -69.90 -50.11 -67.92
N LEU A 1165 -71.17 -49.89 -67.59
CA LEU A 1165 -71.72 -49.30 -66.37
C LEU A 1165 -72.13 -47.81 -66.44
N GLY A 1166 -73.12 -47.35 -67.21
CA GLY A 1166 -74.24 -48.07 -67.83
C GLY A 1166 -75.10 -48.91 -66.86
N GLY A 1167 -74.72 -48.99 -65.58
CA GLY A 1167 -75.10 -50.10 -64.72
C GLY A 1167 -74.74 -49.94 -63.25
N LEU A 1168 -73.98 -48.90 -62.85
CA LEU A 1168 -73.82 -48.56 -61.43
C LEU A 1168 -74.12 -47.10 -61.11
N ALA A 1169 -74.71 -46.37 -62.07
CA ALA A 1169 -75.72 -45.35 -61.80
C ALA A 1169 -77.15 -45.95 -61.82
N ILE A 1170 -77.26 -47.26 -61.52
CA ILE A 1170 -78.50 -47.89 -61.04
C ILE A 1170 -78.67 -47.69 -59.52
N CYS A 1171 -77.68 -47.15 -58.80
CA CYS A 1171 -77.79 -47.06 -57.33
C CYS A 1171 -77.95 -45.66 -56.72
N LEU A 1172 -77.73 -44.55 -57.43
CA LEU A 1172 -77.68 -43.24 -56.73
C LEU A 1172 -78.43 -42.07 -57.39
N LEU A 1173 -79.23 -42.32 -58.44
CA LEU A 1173 -80.22 -41.35 -58.95
C LEU A 1173 -81.66 -41.88 -58.89
N ALA A 1174 -81.92 -42.83 -57.98
CA ALA A 1174 -83.23 -43.00 -57.38
C ALA A 1174 -83.10 -42.65 -55.91
N LEU A 1175 -84.02 -41.81 -55.40
CA LEU A 1175 -84.14 -41.35 -54.02
C LEU A 1175 -83.42 -40.04 -53.69
N LEU A 1176 -83.75 -38.98 -54.42
CA LEU A 1176 -83.99 -37.66 -53.82
C LEU A 1176 -85.10 -36.94 -54.59
N GLY A 1177 -86.27 -37.58 -54.61
CA GLY A 1177 -87.56 -37.01 -54.99
C GLY A 1177 -88.54 -37.26 -53.86
N ASN A 1178 -88.70 -36.26 -53.00
CA ASN A 1178 -89.67 -36.09 -51.91
C ASN A 1178 -90.82 -37.12 -51.82
N ALA A 1179 -90.93 -37.82 -50.69
CA ALA A 1179 -91.88 -37.48 -49.61
C ALA A 1179 -92.21 -38.70 -48.72
N LEU A 1180 -92.53 -38.38 -47.46
CA LEU A 1180 -93.23 -39.19 -46.45
C LEU A 1180 -92.49 -40.32 -45.70
N TYR A 1181 -92.60 -40.19 -44.38
CA TYR A 1181 -92.83 -41.24 -43.38
C TYR A 1181 -91.69 -41.64 -42.42
N ARG A 1182 -91.60 -40.84 -41.34
CA ARG A 1182 -91.57 -41.26 -39.91
C ARG A 1182 -90.50 -42.25 -39.41
N ARG A 1183 -89.79 -41.75 -38.38
CA ARG A 1183 -89.57 -42.33 -37.03
C ARG A 1183 -88.99 -43.76 -36.95
N MET A 1184 -87.81 -43.92 -36.33
CA MET A 1184 -87.65 -44.24 -34.90
C MET A 1184 -86.17 -44.51 -34.53
N ALA A 1185 -85.81 -44.09 -33.31
CA ALA A 1185 -84.64 -44.48 -32.49
C ALA A 1185 -83.25 -44.18 -33.09
N GLY A 1186 -82.47 -43.25 -32.54
CA GLY A 1186 -81.81 -43.34 -31.22
C GLY A 1186 -80.48 -44.08 -31.41
N GLY A 1187 -79.29 -43.61 -31.06
CA GLY A 1187 -78.81 -42.51 -30.25
C GLY A 1187 -77.41 -42.94 -29.76
N GLY A 1188 -76.44 -42.02 -29.76
CA GLY A 1188 -75.09 -42.22 -29.18
C GLY A 1188 -74.16 -43.15 -29.98
N SER A 1189 -72.84 -43.04 -29.90
CA SER A 1189 -71.95 -42.15 -29.15
C SER A 1189 -70.52 -42.41 -29.64
N ASP A 1190 -69.71 -41.36 -29.58
CA ASP A 1190 -68.27 -41.30 -29.85
C ASP A 1190 -67.42 -42.37 -29.17
N SER A 1191 -66.37 -42.79 -29.88
CA SER A 1191 -65.01 -43.02 -29.39
C SER A 1191 -64.11 -43.26 -30.62
N ARG A 1192 -62.84 -42.88 -30.73
CA ARG A 1192 -61.86 -42.18 -29.91
C ARG A 1192 -60.57 -42.16 -30.77
N LEU A 1193 -59.68 -41.20 -30.50
CA LEU A 1193 -58.21 -41.30 -30.53
C LEU A 1193 -57.54 -41.56 -31.90
N ALA A 1194 -56.83 -40.59 -32.46
CA ALA A 1194 -55.51 -40.07 -32.06
C ALA A 1194 -54.35 -40.83 -32.71
N SER A 1195 -53.57 -40.09 -33.51
CA SER A 1195 -52.12 -39.89 -33.36
C SER A 1195 -51.69 -38.76 -34.28
#